data_AF-A0A7D8UET1-F1
#
_entry.id   AF-A0A7D8UET1-F1
#
_cell.length_a   1.000
_cell.length_b   1.000
_cell.length_c   1.000
_cell.angle_alpha   90.00
_cell.angle_beta   90.00
_cell.angle_gamma   90.00
#
_symmetry.space_group_name_H-M   'P 1'
#
loop_
_entity.id
_entity.type
_entity.pdbx_description
1 polymer ?
#
loop_
_entity_poly.entity_id
_entity_poly.type
_entity_poly.pdbx_seq_one_letter_code
_entity_poly.pdbx_strand_id
1 'polypeptide(L)'
;MQRFLGPPEASGGALALLSLDPASVDERAVFRALNAQLARVSAHPERDTPAADEVRLALHAAAAQLLDPAVRALIIARARGGRTPSGDGARPTPSRSPAPQPGRSETAVTAGRTPSRDDGAIAAFEHDALRLLARHGGWGPQSMRQIAQFAHARGVPPSRVVAGLHAMLRGGSTHANAGKPAIGSSPLPVRTNGAHTHPSAFTDQVVSASTAQAVSEPVFSSTATLSTVGARARQSRQTREALDPTTVRTLWFAGGMLVVFAGLLLLVFIGIHAASGGFGAGGGAGPGAGVQAQAPPPPTGSGAAASPDAEPTRDRSLDAERVRTDQPAREARTDSPAPPVDPARLVRDLQAAVAQLDDDAPAASARFASLVDALARRWTLLSASERAAAHDAVVEFVYRSADSPVAIAGAIRAIARPASAYASSDAPPAPGEVHPTIWSVGVLARLSRERDLPASARSEIERTLARALGDRGLTGERVFVDASIDALRAVAERLATRGGGARAWDTWLQAAHALAGEDPARRTALIIRGLDVLLERGPQPSESPEIFAAIAALVGDLPWRERDATRAWLVGRFDDPRITIGALHALTMALVRHSSAEGVDLTMVVRRRDTEAERRAMRDRYAEAWGIDAPAGGGAWAAAWGTTLRRASDADARHASAWLRRAVVVSMLNESAALAWSGDSAGADSALTEAEAFLNTRSAATGSGRAARLIEHAPADGWWSRYLRAGASVPARLDLLRDLGHRGPANIYRQDATVLVREALRGSPAQVRETAMQTMRRLTASPAVVNALLDELPRLPDTRGTRELIASVAYASTNPREGEPWHHHARRSLVARLLEMTASAGELSAVDDLADRLAMSYARRAANPGASESDAVAAGVSAASIRVRLEQAASALPPGARVPITLEEIERRRSSRASLAHGSVQRFCVEQLAVCELLAYIVVVERPREAGRVTGVLDTLARERREADHVFAQIAAAERAIASLWRIRFGEQDA
;
A
#
# COMPACT_ATOMS: atom_id res chain seq x y z
N MET A 1 -31.35 23.89 -11.00
CA MET A 1 -30.53 24.67 -11.97
C MET A 1 -31.24 25.89 -12.54
N GLN A 2 -32.35 25.77 -13.28
CA GLN A 2 -33.02 26.93 -13.93
C GLN A 2 -33.33 28.08 -12.96
N ARG A 3 -33.81 27.77 -11.75
CA ARG A 3 -34.10 28.76 -10.71
C ARG A 3 -32.86 29.57 -10.24
N PHE A 4 -31.69 28.94 -10.18
CA PHE A 4 -30.46 29.55 -9.63
C PHE A 4 -29.61 30.23 -10.70
N LEU A 5 -29.48 29.60 -11.87
CA LEU A 5 -28.56 30.02 -12.93
C LEU A 5 -29.28 30.65 -14.12
N GLY A 6 -30.57 30.38 -14.30
CA GLY A 6 -31.33 30.81 -15.47
C GLY A 6 -31.59 29.66 -16.47
N PRO A 7 -32.57 29.83 -17.38
CA PRO A 7 -32.87 28.83 -18.41
C PRO A 7 -31.70 28.45 -19.34
N PRO A 8 -30.88 29.39 -19.87
CA PRO A 8 -29.88 29.02 -20.87
C PRO A 8 -28.74 28.17 -20.28
N GLU A 9 -28.32 28.46 -19.05
CA GLU A 9 -27.27 27.71 -18.36
C GLU A 9 -27.73 26.30 -17.96
N ALA A 10 -29.03 26.10 -17.74
CA ALA A 10 -29.57 24.82 -17.32
C ALA A 10 -29.72 23.79 -18.46
N SER A 11 -29.80 24.22 -19.73
CA SER A 11 -30.15 23.34 -20.85
C SER A 11 -28.96 22.83 -21.70
N GLY A 12 -27.77 23.42 -21.59
CA GLY A 12 -26.68 23.22 -22.58
C GLY A 12 -25.45 22.45 -22.11
N GLY A 13 -25.55 21.60 -21.09
CA GLY A 13 -24.43 20.78 -20.60
C GLY A 13 -23.33 21.58 -19.90
N ALA A 14 -22.11 21.03 -19.81
CA ALA A 14 -21.01 21.59 -19.01
C ALA A 14 -20.58 23.01 -19.43
N LEU A 15 -20.58 23.31 -20.74
CA LEU A 15 -20.24 24.65 -21.26
C LEU A 15 -21.31 25.68 -20.91
N ALA A 16 -22.60 25.34 -21.05
CA ALA A 16 -23.67 26.25 -20.70
C ALA A 16 -23.78 26.49 -19.19
N LEU A 17 -23.56 25.44 -18.38
CA LEU A 17 -23.59 25.57 -16.91
C LEU A 17 -22.56 26.55 -16.38
N LEU A 18 -21.41 26.64 -17.05
CA LEU A 18 -20.34 27.56 -16.72
C LEU A 18 -20.40 28.85 -17.55
N SER A 19 -21.40 29.03 -18.42
CA SER A 19 -21.51 30.16 -19.34
C SER A 19 -20.24 30.41 -20.16
N LEU A 20 -19.63 29.32 -20.65
CA LEU A 20 -18.38 29.35 -21.43
C LEU A 20 -18.67 29.23 -22.93
N ASP A 21 -18.02 30.09 -23.71
CA ASP A 21 -18.01 30.02 -25.18
C ASP A 21 -17.05 28.89 -25.64
N PRO A 22 -17.51 27.89 -26.42
CA PRO A 22 -16.67 26.82 -26.97
C PRO A 22 -15.42 27.31 -27.72
N ALA A 23 -15.39 28.55 -28.22
CA ALA A 23 -14.24 29.11 -28.93
C ALA A 23 -13.10 29.54 -27.98
N SER A 24 -13.38 29.81 -26.71
CA SER A 24 -12.43 30.44 -25.76
C SER A 24 -12.19 29.62 -24.48
N VAL A 25 -12.52 28.33 -24.49
CA VAL A 25 -12.39 27.46 -23.31
C VAL A 25 -10.93 27.06 -23.08
N ASP A 26 -10.30 27.70 -22.11
CA ASP A 26 -9.05 27.25 -21.49
C ASP A 26 -9.25 26.96 -19.98
N GLU A 27 -8.23 26.38 -19.33
CA GLU A 27 -8.29 26.02 -17.92
C GLU A 27 -8.61 27.22 -17.00
N ARG A 28 -8.06 28.40 -17.33
CA ARG A 28 -8.28 29.63 -16.56
C ARG A 28 -9.69 30.16 -16.73
N ALA A 29 -10.25 30.04 -17.93
CA ALA A 29 -11.64 30.38 -18.22
C ALA A 29 -12.59 29.47 -17.42
N VAL A 30 -12.30 28.17 -17.34
CA VAL A 30 -13.09 27.20 -16.54
C VAL A 30 -13.12 27.58 -15.05
N PHE A 31 -11.97 27.85 -14.43
CA PHE A 31 -11.95 28.25 -13.01
C PHE A 31 -12.64 29.60 -12.76
N ARG A 32 -12.44 30.58 -13.66
CA ARG A 32 -13.08 31.90 -13.54
C ARG A 32 -14.60 31.78 -13.63
N ALA A 33 -15.07 31.00 -14.59
CA ALA A 33 -16.49 30.71 -14.77
C ALA A 33 -17.09 29.96 -13.57
N LEU A 34 -16.42 28.92 -13.07
CA LEU A 34 -16.87 28.17 -11.89
C LEU A 34 -17.05 29.10 -10.69
N ASN A 35 -16.05 29.92 -10.37
CA ASN A 35 -16.11 30.85 -9.25
C ASN A 35 -17.22 31.90 -9.43
N ALA A 36 -17.41 32.40 -10.66
CA ALA A 36 -18.49 33.33 -10.96
C ALA A 36 -19.88 32.70 -10.72
N GLN A 37 -20.08 31.44 -11.14
CA GLN A 37 -21.35 30.74 -10.93
C GLN A 37 -21.57 30.37 -9.46
N LEU A 38 -20.53 29.92 -8.74
CA LEU A 38 -20.63 29.67 -7.29
C LEU A 38 -20.95 30.94 -6.50
N ALA A 39 -20.38 32.08 -6.88
CA ALA A 39 -20.71 33.38 -6.30
C ALA A 39 -22.19 33.75 -6.58
N ARG A 40 -22.69 33.49 -7.79
CA ARG A 40 -24.10 33.70 -8.15
C ARG A 40 -25.05 32.83 -7.33
N VAL A 41 -24.74 31.54 -7.15
CA VAL A 41 -25.51 30.64 -6.26
C VAL A 41 -25.49 31.12 -4.81
N SER A 42 -24.34 31.60 -4.34
CA SER A 42 -24.18 32.12 -2.97
C SER A 42 -24.88 33.46 -2.74
N ALA A 43 -25.13 34.23 -3.79
CA ALA A 43 -25.89 35.47 -3.74
C ALA A 43 -27.42 35.25 -3.83
N HIS A 44 -27.86 34.04 -4.18
CA HIS A 44 -29.29 33.72 -4.34
C HIS A 44 -30.01 33.65 -2.97
N PRO A 45 -31.28 34.09 -2.85
CA PRO A 45 -32.05 34.02 -1.59
C PRO A 45 -32.17 32.61 -1.01
N GLU A 46 -32.13 31.59 -1.86
CA GLU A 46 -32.25 30.16 -1.48
C GLU A 46 -30.92 29.43 -1.39
N ARG A 47 -29.81 30.15 -1.19
CA ARG A 47 -28.45 29.58 -1.14
C ARG A 47 -28.25 28.47 -0.10
N ASP A 48 -29.05 28.43 0.95
CA ASP A 48 -28.92 27.48 2.05
C ASP A 48 -29.89 26.28 1.91
N THR A 49 -30.52 26.12 0.74
CA THR A 49 -31.43 25.00 0.47
C THR A 49 -30.69 23.81 -0.15
N PRO A 50 -31.18 22.56 0.03
CA PRO A 50 -30.61 21.38 -0.63
C PRO A 50 -30.51 21.51 -2.15
N ALA A 51 -31.47 22.20 -2.78
CA ALA A 51 -31.45 22.47 -4.21
C ALA A 51 -30.24 23.35 -4.63
N ALA A 52 -29.75 24.24 -3.76
CA ALA A 52 -28.54 25.01 -4.01
C ALA A 52 -27.28 24.12 -3.95
N ASP A 53 -27.24 23.14 -3.05
CA ASP A 53 -26.13 22.17 -2.96
C ASP A 53 -26.04 21.28 -4.19
N GLU A 54 -27.18 20.82 -4.72
CA GLU A 54 -27.21 20.09 -6.00
C GLU A 54 -26.66 20.94 -7.15
N VAL A 55 -26.96 22.25 -7.18
CA VAL A 55 -26.40 23.17 -8.19
C VAL A 55 -24.88 23.33 -8.01
N ARG A 56 -24.38 23.45 -6.78
CA ARG A 56 -22.93 23.52 -6.49
C ARG A 56 -22.22 22.24 -6.97
N LEU A 57 -22.78 21.08 -6.67
CA LEU A 57 -22.26 19.79 -7.12
C LEU A 57 -22.23 19.70 -8.65
N ALA A 58 -23.30 20.12 -9.33
CA ALA A 58 -23.37 20.13 -10.79
C ALA A 58 -22.32 21.08 -11.42
N LEU A 59 -22.10 22.26 -10.82
CA LEU A 59 -21.07 23.21 -11.27
C LEU A 59 -19.65 22.64 -11.12
N HIS A 60 -19.35 21.97 -9.99
CA HIS A 60 -18.06 21.31 -9.78
C HIS A 60 -17.84 20.13 -10.74
N ALA A 61 -18.88 19.33 -11.00
CA ALA A 61 -18.81 18.25 -11.97
C ALA A 61 -18.56 18.76 -13.40
N ALA A 62 -19.25 19.84 -13.81
CA ALA A 62 -19.04 20.48 -15.11
C ALA A 62 -17.61 21.03 -15.24
N ALA A 63 -17.06 21.64 -14.18
CA ALA A 63 -15.69 22.12 -14.17
C ALA A 63 -14.68 20.96 -14.27
N ALA A 64 -14.88 19.88 -13.52
CA ALA A 64 -14.01 18.69 -13.58
C ALA A 64 -13.96 18.10 -15.00
N GLN A 65 -15.11 17.99 -15.69
CA GLN A 65 -15.18 17.54 -17.08
C GLN A 65 -14.42 18.46 -18.05
N LEU A 66 -14.51 19.79 -17.86
CA LEU A 66 -13.80 20.74 -18.71
C LEU A 66 -12.33 20.92 -18.35
N LEU A 67 -11.88 20.51 -17.16
CA LEU A 67 -10.46 20.54 -16.79
C LEU A 67 -9.67 19.39 -17.43
N ASP A 68 -10.29 18.23 -17.60
CA ASP A 68 -9.73 17.12 -18.38
C ASP A 68 -9.58 17.52 -19.88
N PRO A 69 -8.35 17.53 -20.43
CA PRO A 69 -8.11 17.96 -21.81
C PRO A 69 -8.83 17.12 -22.87
N ALA A 70 -8.95 15.80 -22.67
CA ALA A 70 -9.55 14.89 -23.64
C ALA A 70 -11.08 15.06 -23.65
N VAL A 71 -11.69 15.15 -22.47
CA VAL A 71 -13.14 15.39 -22.31
C VAL A 71 -13.51 16.79 -22.81
N ARG A 72 -12.72 17.81 -22.47
CA ARG A 72 -12.89 19.19 -22.98
C ARG A 72 -12.89 19.23 -24.50
N ALA A 73 -11.95 18.55 -25.16
CA ALA A 73 -11.89 18.50 -26.62
C ALA A 73 -13.16 17.88 -27.25
N LEU A 74 -13.67 16.79 -26.65
CA LEU A 74 -14.89 16.12 -27.11
C LEU A 74 -16.14 16.99 -26.92
N ILE A 75 -16.27 17.65 -25.76
CA ILE A 75 -17.39 18.57 -25.48
C ILE A 75 -17.37 19.77 -26.43
N ILE A 76 -16.20 20.36 -26.69
CA ILE A 76 -16.03 21.46 -27.65
C ILE A 76 -16.38 21.00 -29.07
N ALA A 77 -15.90 19.82 -29.49
CA ALA A 77 -16.22 19.25 -30.80
C ALA A 77 -17.73 19.05 -30.97
N ARG A 78 -18.42 18.52 -29.95
CA ARG A 78 -19.88 18.35 -29.94
C ARG A 78 -20.62 19.68 -30.00
N ALA A 79 -20.17 20.69 -29.23
CA ALA A 79 -20.79 22.01 -29.22
C ALA A 79 -20.62 22.77 -30.54
N ARG A 80 -19.52 22.54 -31.27
CA ARG A 80 -19.27 23.10 -32.60
C ARG A 80 -19.99 22.36 -33.73
N GLY A 81 -20.54 21.17 -33.46
CA GLY A 81 -20.98 20.19 -34.46
C GLY A 81 -22.46 19.83 -34.41
N GLY A 82 -23.36 20.82 -34.37
CA GLY A 82 -24.74 20.60 -34.79
C GLY A 82 -24.77 20.06 -36.22
N ARG A 83 -25.25 18.81 -36.37
CA ARG A 83 -25.24 17.90 -37.54
C ARG A 83 -23.92 17.17 -37.80
N THR A 84 -23.85 15.95 -37.27
CA THR A 84 -23.17 14.86 -37.98
C THR A 84 -23.72 14.76 -39.41
N PRO A 85 -22.88 14.77 -40.45
CA PRO A 85 -23.34 14.52 -41.80
C PRO A 85 -23.85 13.08 -41.86
N SER A 86 -25.17 12.94 -42.07
CA SER A 86 -25.76 11.70 -42.54
C SER A 86 -25.03 11.27 -43.80
N GLY A 87 -24.61 10.00 -43.82
CA GLY A 87 -23.87 9.43 -44.92
C GLY A 87 -24.66 9.51 -46.22
N ASP A 88 -23.98 9.99 -47.25
CA ASP A 88 -24.32 9.63 -48.62
C ASP A 88 -23.04 9.13 -49.31
N GLY A 89 -23.19 8.01 -50.00
CA GLY A 89 -22.11 7.08 -50.30
C GLY A 89 -21.09 7.58 -51.32
N ALA A 90 -19.81 7.34 -51.05
CA ALA A 90 -18.80 7.21 -52.09
C ALA A 90 -17.70 6.24 -51.63
N ARG A 91 -17.57 5.13 -52.39
CA ARG A 91 -16.52 4.11 -52.28
C ARG A 91 -15.11 4.73 -52.28
N PRO A 92 -14.17 4.26 -51.46
CA PRO A 92 -12.75 4.54 -51.66
C PRO A 92 -12.13 3.53 -52.63
N THR A 93 -11.50 4.05 -53.69
CA THR A 93 -10.53 3.35 -54.53
C THR A 93 -9.18 3.25 -53.81
N PRO A 94 -8.40 2.17 -54.02
CA PRO A 94 -7.14 1.94 -53.31
C PRO A 94 -6.01 2.77 -53.93
N SER A 95 -5.35 3.61 -53.14
CA SER A 95 -4.13 4.31 -53.55
C SER A 95 -2.88 3.53 -53.16
N ARG A 96 -1.95 3.49 -54.11
CA ARG A 96 -0.71 2.72 -54.15
C ARG A 96 0.29 3.09 -53.06
N SER A 97 0.91 2.06 -52.46
CA SER A 97 2.20 2.15 -51.77
C SER A 97 3.33 2.53 -52.74
N PRO A 98 4.29 3.38 -52.33
CA PRO A 98 5.61 3.43 -52.95
C PRO A 98 6.61 2.52 -52.22
N ALA A 99 7.49 1.91 -53.02
CA ALA A 99 8.52 0.94 -52.68
C ALA A 99 9.73 1.58 -51.92
N PRO A 100 10.61 0.76 -51.30
CA PRO A 100 11.62 1.22 -50.35
C PRO A 100 12.92 1.66 -51.03
N GLN A 101 13.56 2.72 -50.50
CA GLN A 101 14.96 3.03 -50.79
C GLN A 101 15.86 2.60 -49.62
N PRO A 102 17.04 2.02 -49.90
CA PRO A 102 18.00 1.60 -48.88
C PRO A 102 19.08 2.65 -48.61
N GLY A 103 19.50 2.73 -47.35
CA GLY A 103 20.87 3.04 -46.94
C GLY A 103 21.29 4.51 -46.89
N ARG A 104 21.31 5.09 -45.68
CA ARG A 104 22.34 6.07 -45.30
C ARG A 104 22.55 6.11 -43.79
N SER A 105 23.81 5.93 -43.43
CA SER A 105 24.36 5.75 -42.09
C SER A 105 24.19 6.96 -41.17
N GLU A 106 23.89 6.67 -39.91
CA GLU A 106 23.92 7.59 -38.78
C GLU A 106 25.35 8.08 -38.49
N THR A 107 25.52 9.41 -38.48
CA THR A 107 26.60 10.07 -37.75
C THR A 107 26.00 10.90 -36.62
N ALA A 108 26.48 10.61 -35.41
CA ALA A 108 26.07 11.21 -34.16
C ALA A 108 26.30 12.74 -34.14
N VAL A 109 25.23 13.49 -33.88
CA VAL A 109 25.29 14.91 -33.50
C VAL A 109 24.96 15.02 -32.01
N THR A 110 25.96 15.44 -31.25
CA THR A 110 25.89 15.83 -29.84
C THR A 110 24.97 17.04 -29.71
N ALA A 111 23.73 16.83 -29.24
CA ALA A 111 22.77 17.90 -29.01
C ALA A 111 23.06 18.63 -27.69
N GLY A 112 23.45 19.92 -27.81
CA GLY A 112 23.44 20.87 -26.70
C GLY A 112 22.01 21.03 -26.16
N ARG A 113 21.90 20.96 -24.84
CA ARG A 113 20.65 21.10 -24.08
C ARG A 113 20.13 22.53 -24.24
N THR A 114 19.11 22.73 -25.09
CA THR A 114 18.30 23.95 -25.06
C THR A 114 17.57 24.01 -23.71
N PRO A 115 17.55 25.17 -23.00
CA PRO A 115 16.80 25.29 -21.76
C PRO A 115 15.33 24.99 -22.04
N SER A 116 14.75 24.09 -21.25
CA SER A 116 13.34 23.75 -21.42
C SER A 116 12.50 24.98 -21.06
N ARG A 117 11.34 25.14 -21.71
CA ARG A 117 10.40 26.23 -21.44
C ARG A 117 10.00 26.29 -19.94
N ASP A 118 10.16 25.18 -19.23
CA ASP A 118 9.85 25.03 -17.81
C ASP A 118 10.92 25.66 -16.89
N ASP A 119 12.18 25.74 -17.32
CA ASP A 119 13.27 26.31 -16.51
C ASP A 119 13.12 27.83 -16.34
N GLY A 120 12.57 28.51 -17.35
CA GLY A 120 12.27 29.94 -17.29
C GLY A 120 11.08 30.29 -16.38
N ALA A 121 10.08 29.41 -16.30
CA ALA A 121 8.91 29.61 -15.44
C ALA A 121 9.26 29.47 -13.95
N ILE A 122 10.21 28.57 -13.63
CA ILE A 122 10.69 28.34 -12.28
C ILE A 122 11.53 29.52 -11.79
N ALA A 123 12.49 30.00 -12.59
CA ALA A 123 13.31 31.17 -12.20
C ALA A 123 12.47 32.45 -11.98
N ALA A 124 11.43 32.65 -12.79
CA ALA A 124 10.49 33.77 -12.62
C ALA A 124 9.59 33.61 -11.37
N PHE A 125 9.22 32.37 -11.02
CA PHE A 125 8.49 32.07 -9.79
C PHE A 125 9.34 32.33 -8.54
N GLU A 126 10.58 31.86 -8.51
CA GLU A 126 11.50 32.04 -7.37
C GLU A 126 11.74 33.52 -7.05
N HIS A 127 11.93 34.34 -8.09
CA HIS A 127 12.13 35.79 -7.94
C HIS A 127 10.92 36.52 -7.32
N ASP A 128 9.70 36.12 -7.69
CA ASP A 128 8.48 36.72 -7.15
C ASP A 128 8.10 36.18 -5.77
N ALA A 129 8.41 34.91 -5.50
CA ALA A 129 8.29 34.33 -4.16
C ALA A 129 9.20 35.08 -3.17
N LEU A 130 10.44 35.41 -3.56
CA LEU A 130 11.36 36.22 -2.75
C LEU A 130 10.83 37.63 -2.48
N ARG A 131 10.27 38.31 -3.49
CA ARG A 131 9.66 39.65 -3.32
C ARG A 131 8.43 39.61 -2.40
N LEU A 132 7.63 38.55 -2.48
CA LEU A 132 6.48 38.34 -1.61
C LEU A 132 6.88 38.10 -0.16
N LEU A 133 7.90 37.28 0.08
CA LEU A 133 8.44 37.08 1.42
C LEU A 133 9.02 38.37 1.99
N ALA A 134 9.75 39.15 1.18
CA ALA A 134 10.28 40.45 1.60
C ALA A 134 9.16 41.46 1.94
N ARG A 135 8.07 41.50 1.16
CA ARG A 135 6.95 42.41 1.36
C ARG A 135 6.13 42.10 2.63
N HIS A 136 6.02 40.83 3.00
CA HIS A 136 5.18 40.38 4.13
C HIS A 136 5.99 40.08 5.40
N GLY A 137 7.27 40.47 5.45
CA GLY A 137 8.11 40.29 6.64
C GLY A 137 8.51 38.82 6.90
N GLY A 138 8.54 37.99 5.86
CA GLY A 138 9.00 36.60 5.92
C GLY A 138 7.91 35.55 5.73
N TRP A 139 8.13 34.39 6.33
CA TRP A 139 7.27 33.21 6.19
C TRP A 139 6.08 33.29 7.14
N GLY A 140 4.90 33.61 6.61
CA GLY A 140 3.66 33.69 7.35
C GLY A 140 2.46 33.19 6.53
N PRO A 141 1.29 32.97 7.14
CA PRO A 141 0.12 32.39 6.47
C PRO A 141 -0.37 33.21 5.27
N GLN A 142 -0.07 34.51 5.24
CA GLN A 142 -0.44 35.40 4.14
C GLN A 142 0.56 35.31 2.98
N SER A 143 1.87 35.25 3.25
CA SER A 143 2.88 35.04 2.20
C SER A 143 2.79 33.64 1.61
N MET A 144 2.51 32.60 2.40
CA MET A 144 2.31 31.24 1.90
C MET A 144 1.10 31.11 0.98
N ARG A 145 -0.04 31.73 1.32
CA ARG A 145 -1.21 31.78 0.45
C ARG A 145 -0.91 32.48 -0.87
N GLN A 146 -0.15 33.58 -0.84
CA GLN A 146 0.20 34.31 -2.05
C GLN A 146 1.28 33.61 -2.90
N ILE A 147 2.26 32.93 -2.28
CA ILE A 147 3.25 32.11 -2.99
C ILE A 147 2.58 30.92 -3.68
N ALA A 148 1.64 30.24 -3.01
CA ALA A 148 0.86 29.17 -3.61
C ALA A 148 0.00 29.68 -4.78
N GLN A 149 -0.61 30.86 -4.64
CA GLN A 149 -1.36 31.51 -5.73
C GLN A 149 -0.45 31.87 -6.92
N PHE A 150 0.77 32.37 -6.69
CA PHE A 150 1.72 32.71 -7.75
C PHE A 150 2.30 31.49 -8.45
N ALA A 151 2.62 30.43 -7.70
CA ALA A 151 3.03 29.15 -8.24
C ALA A 151 1.97 28.58 -9.20
N HIS A 152 0.72 28.57 -8.73
CA HIS A 152 -0.42 28.13 -9.50
C HIS A 152 -0.64 29.02 -10.74
N ALA A 153 -0.51 30.35 -10.60
CA ALA A 153 -0.66 31.28 -11.72
C ALA A 153 0.38 31.04 -12.83
N ARG A 154 1.59 30.56 -12.47
CA ARG A 154 2.68 30.26 -13.42
C ARG A 154 2.71 28.81 -13.90
N GLY A 155 1.75 27.97 -13.50
CA GLY A 155 1.74 26.55 -13.88
C GLY A 155 2.93 25.79 -13.29
N VAL A 156 3.51 26.27 -12.18
CA VAL A 156 4.54 25.53 -11.46
C VAL A 156 3.82 24.48 -10.61
N PRO A 157 3.95 23.18 -10.91
CA PRO A 157 3.24 22.15 -10.17
C PRO A 157 3.68 22.14 -8.70
N PRO A 158 2.81 21.82 -7.74
CA PRO A 158 3.11 21.89 -6.30
C PRO A 158 4.42 21.18 -5.90
N SER A 159 4.74 20.06 -6.56
CA SER A 159 6.01 19.33 -6.35
C SER A 159 7.25 20.15 -6.72
N ARG A 160 7.18 20.98 -7.78
CA ARG A 160 8.24 21.89 -8.21
C ARG A 160 8.31 23.15 -7.37
N VAL A 161 7.18 23.62 -6.84
CA VAL A 161 7.12 24.72 -5.87
C VAL A 161 7.86 24.32 -4.60
N VAL A 162 7.56 23.13 -4.09
CA VAL A 162 8.23 22.55 -2.93
C VAL A 162 9.72 22.40 -3.22
N ALA A 163 10.11 21.85 -4.38
CA ALA A 163 11.51 21.73 -4.77
C ALA A 163 12.26 23.08 -4.88
N GLY A 164 11.64 24.11 -5.49
CA GLY A 164 12.23 25.45 -5.63
C GLY A 164 12.32 26.22 -4.31
N LEU A 165 11.29 26.13 -3.46
CA LEU A 165 11.33 26.71 -2.10
C LEU A 165 12.35 25.98 -1.23
N HIS A 166 12.51 24.66 -1.37
CA HIS A 166 13.59 23.90 -0.72
C HIS A 166 14.98 24.26 -1.24
N ALA A 167 15.13 24.59 -2.53
CA ALA A 167 16.39 25.05 -3.10
C ALA A 167 16.75 26.46 -2.57
N MET A 168 15.77 27.36 -2.46
CA MET A 168 15.93 28.68 -1.84
C MET A 168 16.30 28.61 -0.35
N LEU A 169 15.69 27.69 0.41
CA LEU A 169 16.00 27.49 1.84
C LEU A 169 17.39 26.87 2.06
N ARG A 170 17.90 26.11 1.08
CA ARG A 170 19.26 25.54 1.09
C ARG A 170 20.34 26.52 0.60
N GLY A 171 19.98 27.49 -0.23
CA GLY A 171 20.90 28.40 -0.94
C GLY A 171 21.11 29.76 -0.25
N GLY A 172 21.46 29.79 1.03
CA GLY A 172 21.97 31.00 1.68
C GLY A 172 23.48 31.09 1.54
N SER A 173 23.96 32.04 0.72
CA SER A 173 25.37 32.43 0.49
C SER A 173 26.20 31.62 -0.50
N THR A 174 25.98 31.83 -1.80
CA THR A 174 27.05 31.92 -2.83
C THR A 174 26.44 32.46 -4.11
N HIS A 175 26.47 33.78 -4.33
CA HIS A 175 26.55 34.42 -5.67
C HIS A 175 26.58 35.94 -5.49
N ALA A 176 27.72 36.43 -4.99
CA ALA A 176 28.17 37.80 -5.22
C ALA A 176 29.48 37.72 -6.01
N ASN A 177 29.39 37.35 -7.29
CA ASN A 177 30.30 37.75 -8.37
C ASN A 177 29.95 37.02 -9.66
N ALA A 178 30.16 37.73 -10.79
CA ALA A 178 29.84 37.41 -12.19
C ALA A 178 28.48 37.97 -12.65
N GLY A 179 28.39 38.75 -13.73
CA GLY A 179 29.39 39.16 -14.69
C GLY A 179 28.73 39.98 -15.80
N LYS A 180 29.40 41.08 -16.13
CA LYS A 180 29.11 42.12 -17.11
C LYS A 180 29.08 41.54 -18.55
N PRO A 181 28.11 41.86 -19.43
CA PRO A 181 28.19 41.46 -20.83
C PRO A 181 29.00 42.47 -21.65
N ALA A 182 29.92 41.95 -22.47
CA ALA A 182 30.67 42.67 -23.48
C ALA A 182 29.80 42.90 -24.72
N ILE A 183 29.72 44.15 -25.18
CA ILE A 183 29.08 44.53 -26.45
C ILE A 183 30.18 44.78 -27.48
N GLY A 184 30.10 44.06 -28.59
CA GLY A 184 30.95 44.21 -29.77
C GLY A 184 30.63 45.48 -30.56
N SER A 185 31.69 46.07 -31.10
CA SER A 185 31.78 47.32 -31.82
C SER A 185 31.73 47.14 -33.35
N SER A 186 30.97 48.01 -34.04
CA SER A 186 31.26 48.52 -35.39
C SER A 186 30.32 49.69 -35.76
N PRO A 187 30.70 50.60 -36.68
CA PRO A 187 30.85 52.02 -36.32
C PRO A 187 30.05 53.07 -37.15
N LEU A 188 29.98 54.29 -36.58
CA LEU A 188 29.77 55.65 -37.16
C LEU A 188 28.35 56.06 -37.65
N PRO A 189 28.00 57.38 -37.72
CA PRO A 189 28.80 58.59 -37.47
C PRO A 189 28.18 59.68 -36.53
N VAL A 190 29.09 60.43 -35.91
CA VAL A 190 29.13 61.90 -35.72
C VAL A 190 27.80 62.69 -35.71
N ARG A 191 27.46 63.28 -34.55
CA ARG A 191 27.09 64.71 -34.48
C ARG A 191 27.28 65.29 -33.07
N THR A 192 27.98 66.42 -33.06
CA THR A 192 28.37 67.30 -31.96
C THR A 192 27.22 68.13 -31.41
N ASN A 193 27.28 68.48 -30.12
CA ASN A 193 26.96 69.76 -29.45
C ASN A 193 26.84 69.43 -27.94
N GLY A 194 27.72 69.91 -27.05
CA GLY A 194 27.84 71.30 -26.58
C GLY A 194 26.76 71.55 -25.50
N ALA A 195 27.00 72.05 -24.30
CA ALA A 195 28.15 72.65 -23.62
C ALA A 195 27.76 72.88 -22.13
N HIS A 196 28.75 73.29 -21.31
CA HIS A 196 28.64 73.95 -19.99
C HIS A 196 28.21 73.08 -18.78
N THR A 197 28.78 73.13 -17.57
CA THR A 197 29.79 73.98 -16.90
C THR A 197 30.20 73.31 -15.56
N HIS A 198 31.47 73.51 -15.18
CA HIS A 198 32.16 73.28 -13.88
C HIS A 198 31.51 74.02 -12.65
N PRO A 199 32.09 74.04 -11.41
CA PRO A 199 33.20 73.27 -10.76
C PRO A 199 32.96 72.83 -9.28
N SER A 200 34.01 72.23 -8.69
CA SER A 200 34.48 72.27 -7.28
C SER A 200 34.38 70.94 -6.52
N ALA A 201 35.45 70.15 -6.37
CA ALA A 201 36.73 70.35 -5.65
C ALA A 201 36.65 69.91 -4.17
N PHE A 202 37.38 68.84 -3.81
CA PHE A 202 38.37 68.86 -2.73
C PHE A 202 39.29 67.62 -2.80
N THR A 203 40.55 67.85 -2.44
CA THR A 203 41.77 67.10 -2.73
C THR A 203 42.29 66.31 -1.51
N ASP A 204 43.38 65.56 -1.73
CA ASP A 204 44.39 64.97 -0.81
C ASP A 204 44.23 63.45 -0.57
N GLN A 205 45.04 62.54 -1.15
CA GLN A 205 46.50 62.42 -1.35
C GLN A 205 47.26 62.05 -0.06
N VAL A 206 47.86 60.83 -0.03
CA VAL A 206 49.12 60.34 0.62
C VAL A 206 49.14 58.81 0.36
N VAL A 207 49.90 58.23 -0.57
CA VAL A 207 51.36 57.96 -0.68
C VAL A 207 51.90 56.84 0.23
N SER A 208 52.46 55.81 -0.43
CA SER A 208 53.54 54.85 -0.05
C SER A 208 53.10 53.39 -0.21
N ALA A 209 53.43 52.66 -1.28
CA ALA A 209 54.74 52.17 -1.75
C ALA A 209 55.30 51.00 -0.91
N SER A 210 55.34 49.79 -1.51
CA SER A 210 56.48 48.84 -1.54
C SER A 210 56.04 47.56 -2.28
N THR A 211 56.27 47.38 -3.58
CA THR A 211 57.50 46.94 -4.29
C THR A 211 57.68 45.40 -4.33
N ALA A 212 57.69 44.88 -5.58
CA ALA A 212 58.38 43.70 -6.14
C ALA A 212 57.99 42.29 -5.63
N GLN A 213 58.01 41.20 -6.42
CA GLN A 213 58.52 40.89 -7.77
C GLN A 213 57.86 39.54 -8.17
N ALA A 214 57.12 39.45 -9.28
CA ALA A 214 57.51 38.82 -10.55
C ALA A 214 58.23 37.45 -10.45
N VAL A 215 57.73 36.44 -11.18
CA VAL A 215 58.39 35.83 -12.36
C VAL A 215 57.75 34.47 -12.75
N SER A 216 57.34 34.40 -14.02
CA SER A 216 57.25 33.25 -14.96
C SER A 216 56.11 32.23 -14.96
N GLU A 217 55.28 32.33 -16.02
CA GLU A 217 54.82 31.19 -16.82
C GLU A 217 55.99 30.56 -17.63
N PRO A 218 55.87 29.33 -18.18
CA PRO A 218 55.31 29.20 -19.53
C PRO A 218 54.42 27.95 -19.79
N VAL A 219 53.36 28.17 -20.58
CA VAL A 219 52.92 27.47 -21.81
C VAL A 219 53.42 26.03 -22.09
N PHE A 220 52.51 25.04 -22.19
CA PHE A 220 52.05 24.40 -23.45
C PHE A 220 51.16 23.16 -23.23
N SER A 221 50.20 23.03 -24.13
CA SER A 221 49.17 22.01 -24.33
C SER A 221 49.67 20.58 -24.58
N SER A 222 48.91 19.55 -24.18
CA SER A 222 48.16 18.66 -25.11
C SER A 222 47.71 17.31 -24.53
N THR A 223 46.48 16.94 -24.93
CA THR A 223 45.95 15.61 -25.28
C THR A 223 45.73 14.51 -24.23
N ALA A 224 44.45 14.11 -24.14
CA ALA A 224 43.87 12.74 -24.17
C ALA A 224 44.39 11.72 -23.12
N THR A 225 43.62 10.84 -22.47
CA THR A 225 42.38 10.10 -22.83
C THR A 225 41.95 9.31 -21.58
N LEU A 226 40.65 9.02 -21.46
CA LEU A 226 40.00 7.85 -20.80
C LEU A 226 40.82 6.98 -19.82
N SER A 227 40.42 6.98 -18.54
CA SER A 227 40.09 5.78 -17.72
C SER A 227 40.05 6.12 -16.22
N THR A 228 38.93 5.86 -15.54
CA THR A 228 38.90 5.74 -14.06
C THR A 228 37.69 4.91 -13.63
N VAL A 229 37.77 3.61 -13.90
CA VAL A 229 37.27 2.58 -12.97
C VAL A 229 38.45 2.30 -12.04
N GLY A 230 38.32 2.63 -10.75
CA GLY A 230 39.33 2.28 -9.74
C GLY A 230 39.76 3.40 -8.79
N ALA A 231 38.86 3.93 -7.97
CA ALA A 231 39.21 4.83 -6.88
C ALA A 231 38.43 4.54 -5.58
N ARG A 232 38.31 3.25 -5.20
CA ARG A 232 37.80 2.85 -3.87
C ARG A 232 38.73 1.93 -3.06
N ALA A 233 39.92 1.60 -3.58
CA ALA A 233 40.84 0.64 -2.94
C ALA A 233 42.08 1.26 -2.26
N ARG A 234 42.19 2.59 -2.15
CA ARG A 234 43.35 3.25 -1.51
C ARG A 234 43.08 3.98 -0.19
N GLN A 235 41.83 4.04 0.27
CA GLN A 235 41.49 4.72 1.53
C GLN A 235 41.61 3.80 2.77
N SER A 236 41.83 2.50 2.61
CA SER A 236 41.91 1.52 3.72
C SER A 236 43.33 1.28 4.25
N ARG A 237 44.36 1.98 3.77
CA ARG A 237 45.76 1.79 4.22
C ARG A 237 46.32 2.86 5.16
N GLN A 238 45.54 3.87 5.54
CA GLN A 238 46.06 5.00 6.35
C GLN A 238 45.55 5.05 7.80
N THR A 239 44.87 4.01 8.29
CA THR A 239 44.50 3.87 9.72
C THR A 239 45.18 2.64 10.32
N ARG A 240 46.50 2.71 10.46
CA ARG A 240 47.27 1.85 11.37
C ARG A 240 48.39 2.67 11.98
N GLU A 241 48.07 3.42 13.03
CA GLU A 241 49.05 3.80 14.04
C GLU A 241 48.36 4.05 15.39
N ALA A 242 48.94 3.40 16.42
CA ALA A 242 48.74 3.50 17.86
C ALA A 242 47.33 3.26 18.47
N LEU A 243 46.95 1.97 18.59
CA LEU A 243 46.04 1.54 19.67
C LEU A 243 46.82 1.52 21.00
N ASP A 244 46.30 2.25 21.98
CA ASP A 244 46.82 2.33 23.35
C ASP A 244 46.94 0.91 23.96
N PRO A 245 48.09 0.53 24.56
CA PRO A 245 48.30 -0.76 25.22
C PRO A 245 47.26 -1.10 26.30
N THR A 246 46.55 -0.10 26.85
CA THR A 246 45.40 -0.35 27.74
C THR A 246 44.23 -1.00 27.02
N THR A 247 43.93 -0.59 25.78
CA THR A 247 42.78 -1.07 24.98
C THR A 247 42.99 -2.52 24.52
N VAL A 248 44.24 -2.88 24.19
CA VAL A 248 44.60 -4.27 23.85
C VAL A 248 44.47 -5.18 25.07
N ARG A 249 44.81 -4.70 26.27
CA ARG A 249 44.60 -5.46 27.51
C ARG A 249 43.12 -5.66 27.83
N THR A 250 42.26 -4.66 27.66
CA THR A 250 40.82 -4.81 27.88
C THR A 250 40.18 -5.77 26.88
N LEU A 251 40.62 -5.76 25.62
CA LEU A 251 40.14 -6.71 24.60
C LEU A 251 40.56 -8.15 24.90
N TRP A 252 41.77 -8.38 25.39
CA TRP A 252 42.21 -9.71 25.83
C TRP A 252 41.46 -10.20 27.08
N PHE A 253 41.18 -9.32 28.04
CA PHE A 253 40.37 -9.67 29.22
C PHE A 253 38.91 -9.97 28.85
N ALA A 254 38.32 -9.19 27.95
CA ALA A 254 36.95 -9.41 27.47
C ALA A 254 36.85 -10.72 26.67
N GLY A 255 37.84 -11.01 25.81
CA GLY A 255 37.92 -12.28 25.07
C GLY A 255 38.12 -13.48 26.00
N GLY A 256 38.99 -13.37 27.00
CA GLY A 256 39.20 -14.41 28.01
C GLY A 256 37.95 -14.71 28.84
N MET A 257 37.22 -13.66 29.30
CA MET A 257 35.95 -13.84 29.99
C MET A 257 34.88 -14.51 29.12
N LEU A 258 34.82 -14.17 27.82
CA LEU A 258 33.86 -14.78 26.90
C LEU A 258 34.11 -16.30 26.74
N VAL A 259 35.37 -16.71 26.64
CA VAL A 259 35.75 -18.13 26.53
C VAL A 259 35.44 -18.88 27.83
N VAL A 260 35.72 -18.28 28.99
CA VAL A 260 35.37 -18.87 30.29
C VAL A 260 33.85 -19.00 30.43
N PHE A 261 33.09 -17.97 30.04
CA PHE A 261 31.63 -17.98 30.12
C PHE A 261 31.01 -19.02 29.17
N ALA A 262 31.53 -19.14 27.95
CA ALA A 262 31.10 -20.17 27.00
C ALA A 262 31.42 -21.59 27.50
N GLY A 263 32.59 -21.80 28.12
CA GLY A 263 32.94 -23.07 28.74
C GLY A 263 32.05 -23.42 29.93
N LEU A 264 31.65 -22.43 30.73
CA LEU A 264 30.77 -22.61 31.88
C LEU A 264 29.32 -22.93 31.45
N LEU A 265 28.84 -22.29 30.38
CA LEU A 265 27.56 -22.64 29.74
C LEU A 265 27.56 -24.06 29.17
N LEU A 266 28.67 -24.49 28.56
CA LEU A 266 28.81 -25.85 28.04
C LEU A 266 28.80 -26.89 29.19
N LEU A 267 29.47 -26.60 30.31
CA LEU A 267 29.45 -27.46 31.49
C LEU A 267 28.06 -27.55 32.13
N VAL A 268 27.31 -26.44 32.19
CA VAL A 268 25.92 -26.42 32.65
C VAL A 268 25.03 -27.24 31.72
N PHE A 269 25.22 -27.13 30.40
CA PHE A 269 24.46 -27.90 29.42
C PHE A 269 24.73 -29.41 29.53
N ILE A 270 25.99 -29.80 29.74
CA ILE A 270 26.38 -31.21 29.99
C ILE A 270 25.81 -31.71 31.33
N GLY A 271 25.81 -30.88 32.37
CA GLY A 271 25.22 -31.21 33.67
C GLY A 271 23.70 -31.40 33.62
N ILE A 272 22.98 -30.60 32.83
CA ILE A 272 21.54 -30.71 32.64
C ILE A 272 21.19 -32.01 31.89
N HIS A 273 21.97 -32.38 30.86
CA HIS A 273 21.75 -33.64 30.15
C HIS A 273 22.09 -34.88 30.98
N ALA A 274 23.13 -34.82 31.81
CA ALA A 274 23.47 -35.90 32.74
C ALA A 274 22.43 -36.09 33.86
N ALA A 275 21.76 -35.01 34.30
CA ALA A 275 20.72 -35.08 35.33
C ALA A 275 19.35 -35.52 34.81
N SER A 276 19.07 -35.37 33.51
CA SER A 276 17.79 -35.77 32.89
C SER A 276 17.71 -37.23 32.43
N GLY A 277 18.81 -37.99 32.53
CA GLY A 277 18.91 -39.38 32.07
C GLY A 277 18.72 -40.40 33.19
N GLY A 278 17.57 -40.40 33.86
CA GLY A 278 17.26 -41.45 34.83
C GLY A 278 15.89 -41.30 35.44
N PHE A 279 14.89 -42.03 34.92
CA PHE A 279 13.83 -42.73 35.65
C PHE A 279 12.83 -43.30 34.63
N GLY A 280 12.66 -44.63 34.61
CA GLY A 280 11.58 -45.25 33.85
C GLY A 280 11.69 -46.75 33.54
N ALA A 281 12.11 -47.62 34.47
CA ALA A 281 11.80 -49.05 34.37
C ALA A 281 11.84 -49.77 35.74
N GLY A 282 10.72 -50.43 36.08
CA GLY A 282 10.57 -51.46 37.13
C GLY A 282 9.35 -51.21 38.04
N GLY A 283 8.35 -52.09 38.20
CA GLY A 283 8.16 -53.46 37.71
C GLY A 283 6.91 -54.14 38.32
N GLY A 284 6.74 -55.44 38.05
CA GLY A 284 5.83 -56.40 38.71
C GLY A 284 4.79 -56.99 37.77
N ALA A 285 4.56 -58.30 37.62
CA ALA A 285 4.99 -59.53 38.30
C ALA A 285 4.87 -60.69 37.27
N GLY A 286 5.71 -61.72 37.21
CA GLY A 286 5.78 -62.86 38.13
C GLY A 286 6.12 -64.15 37.32
N PRO A 287 6.58 -65.24 37.96
CA PRO A 287 7.60 -66.13 37.40
C PRO A 287 7.12 -67.56 37.03
N GLY A 288 7.86 -68.24 36.16
CA GLY A 288 7.72 -69.69 35.92
C GLY A 288 8.82 -70.25 35.01
N ALA A 289 9.62 -71.17 35.58
CA ALA A 289 10.72 -72.00 35.02
C ALA A 289 10.62 -72.37 33.53
N GLY A 290 11.69 -72.56 32.75
CA GLY A 290 13.05 -72.98 33.02
C GLY A 290 13.44 -74.01 31.92
N VAL A 291 14.75 -74.12 31.64
CA VAL A 291 15.44 -75.14 30.81
C VAL A 291 16.00 -74.66 29.45
N GLN A 292 17.31 -74.92 29.35
CA GLN A 292 18.31 -74.78 28.28
C GLN A 292 17.86 -75.16 26.85
N ALA A 293 18.43 -74.52 25.82
CA ALA A 293 19.54 -75.09 25.03
C ALA A 293 19.83 -74.31 23.73
N GLN A 294 21.06 -74.49 23.26
CA GLN A 294 21.75 -73.90 22.12
C GLN A 294 21.10 -74.12 20.74
N ALA A 295 21.45 -73.25 19.78
CA ALA A 295 21.30 -73.38 18.31
C ALA A 295 22.11 -74.58 17.72
N PRO A 296 22.14 -74.89 16.39
CA PRO A 296 21.38 -74.48 15.16
C PRO A 296 20.84 -75.77 14.42
N PRO A 297 20.66 -75.94 13.07
CA PRO A 297 20.52 -75.10 11.85
C PRO A 297 19.20 -75.44 11.04
N PRO A 298 18.98 -74.99 9.77
CA PRO A 298 17.74 -75.23 9.02
C PRO A 298 17.82 -76.43 8.05
N PRO A 299 16.69 -77.08 7.69
CA PRO A 299 16.55 -77.93 6.49
C PRO A 299 15.58 -77.30 5.46
N THR A 300 15.83 -77.27 4.14
CA THR A 300 15.73 -78.35 3.11
C THR A 300 14.45 -79.19 3.20
N GLY A 301 13.73 -79.59 2.14
CA GLY A 301 13.78 -79.50 0.67
C GLY A 301 12.32 -79.72 0.17
N SER A 302 11.94 -80.15 -1.03
CA SER A 302 12.50 -80.62 -2.31
C SER A 302 11.25 -80.83 -3.20
N GLY A 303 11.13 -80.35 -4.45
CA GLY A 303 11.56 -80.98 -5.71
C GLY A 303 10.69 -80.41 -6.86
N ALA A 304 11.24 -79.92 -7.99
CA ALA A 304 11.70 -80.63 -9.22
C ALA A 304 10.51 -81.07 -10.12
N ALA A 305 10.44 -80.86 -11.45
CA ALA A 305 11.40 -80.63 -12.56
C ALA A 305 10.69 -79.93 -13.78
N ALA A 306 11.28 -78.98 -14.53
CA ALA A 306 12.11 -79.03 -15.78
C ALA A 306 11.40 -79.60 -17.05
N SER A 307 10.93 -78.78 -18.03
CA SER A 307 11.57 -78.24 -19.28
C SER A 307 11.34 -79.10 -20.56
N PRO A 308 11.55 -78.65 -21.82
CA PRO A 308 11.15 -77.42 -22.55
C PRO A 308 10.64 -77.70 -24.02
N ASP A 309 10.47 -76.62 -24.83
CA ASP A 309 10.42 -76.51 -26.31
C ASP A 309 9.16 -76.92 -27.13
N ALA A 310 8.56 -75.93 -27.83
CA ALA A 310 8.31 -75.92 -29.29
C ALA A 310 7.36 -74.76 -29.71
N GLU A 311 7.77 -74.04 -30.75
CA GLU A 311 7.02 -73.00 -31.48
C GLU A 311 6.18 -73.64 -32.63
N PRO A 312 5.52 -72.88 -33.53
CA PRO A 312 4.12 -72.42 -33.52
C PRO A 312 3.22 -73.14 -34.57
N THR A 313 1.90 -72.92 -34.54
CA THR A 313 0.96 -72.66 -35.68
C THR A 313 -0.46 -73.21 -35.49
N ARG A 314 -1.42 -72.45 -36.07
CA ARG A 314 -2.81 -72.81 -36.45
C ARG A 314 -3.78 -73.03 -35.28
N ASP A 315 -5.08 -72.86 -35.43
CA ASP A 315 -6.03 -72.23 -36.36
C ASP A 315 -7.39 -72.58 -35.71
N ARG A 316 -8.43 -71.79 -36.00
CA ARG A 316 -9.83 -72.02 -35.59
C ARG A 316 -10.15 -71.86 -34.11
N SER A 317 -11.36 -71.51 -33.69
CA SER A 317 -12.55 -70.89 -34.29
C SER A 317 -13.58 -70.98 -33.16
N LEU A 318 -14.46 -69.99 -33.08
CA LEU A 318 -15.87 -70.18 -32.69
C LEU A 318 -16.15 -70.80 -31.31
N ASP A 319 -16.58 -69.95 -30.39
CA ASP A 319 -17.95 -69.92 -29.87
C ASP A 319 -17.96 -69.38 -28.44
N ALA A 320 -18.41 -68.15 -28.29
CA ALA A 320 -18.83 -67.60 -27.01
C ALA A 320 -20.10 -66.77 -27.24
N GLU A 321 -21.16 -67.55 -27.26
CA GLU A 321 -22.54 -67.31 -26.88
C GLU A 321 -22.88 -65.97 -26.21
N ARG A 322 -23.92 -65.36 -26.75
CA ARG A 322 -24.50 -64.06 -26.42
C ARG A 322 -25.18 -64.07 -25.04
N VAL A 323 -24.78 -63.14 -24.18
CA VAL A 323 -25.68 -62.55 -23.17
C VAL A 323 -25.89 -61.08 -23.57
N ARG A 324 -27.08 -60.80 -24.13
CA ARG A 324 -27.54 -59.43 -24.44
C ARG A 324 -28.04 -58.78 -23.17
N THR A 325 -27.35 -57.73 -22.74
CA THR A 325 -27.90 -56.73 -21.82
C THR A 325 -28.25 -55.50 -22.66
N ASP A 326 -29.53 -55.20 -22.78
CA ASP A 326 -30.05 -54.01 -23.47
C ASP A 326 -29.59 -52.74 -22.74
N GLN A 327 -28.51 -52.14 -23.23
CA GLN A 327 -28.10 -50.79 -22.92
C GLN A 327 -28.43 -49.93 -24.14
N PRO A 328 -29.33 -48.93 -24.06
CA PRO A 328 -29.67 -48.11 -25.21
C PRO A 328 -28.41 -47.38 -25.66
N ALA A 329 -27.96 -47.71 -26.87
CA ALA A 329 -26.83 -47.08 -27.52
C ALA A 329 -27.09 -45.57 -27.60
N ARG A 330 -26.41 -44.81 -26.74
CA ARG A 330 -26.29 -43.36 -26.85
C ARG A 330 -25.40 -43.13 -28.07
N GLU A 331 -26.02 -43.07 -29.25
CA GLU A 331 -25.35 -42.74 -30.50
C GLU A 331 -24.51 -41.48 -30.28
N ALA A 332 -23.19 -41.66 -30.30
CA ALA A 332 -22.25 -40.57 -30.32
C ALA A 332 -22.44 -39.86 -31.66
N ARG A 333 -23.34 -38.87 -31.70
CA ARG A 333 -23.45 -37.91 -32.80
C ARG A 333 -22.06 -37.35 -33.01
N THR A 334 -21.44 -37.75 -34.11
CA THR A 334 -20.25 -37.11 -34.62
C THR A 334 -20.64 -35.69 -34.99
N ASP A 335 -20.23 -34.73 -34.16
CA ASP A 335 -20.45 -33.31 -34.37
C ASP A 335 -19.77 -32.89 -35.69
N SER A 336 -20.48 -32.97 -36.81
CA SER A 336 -20.08 -32.25 -38.02
C SER A 336 -19.99 -30.77 -37.67
N PRO A 337 -18.87 -30.10 -38.00
CA PRO A 337 -18.70 -28.70 -37.66
C PRO A 337 -19.82 -27.89 -38.30
N ALA A 338 -20.67 -27.29 -37.45
CA ALA A 338 -21.75 -26.43 -37.91
C ALA A 338 -21.19 -25.33 -38.83
N PRO A 339 -21.94 -24.90 -39.87
CA PRO A 339 -21.47 -23.87 -40.78
C PRO A 339 -21.06 -22.59 -40.01
N PRO A 340 -20.06 -21.84 -40.52
CA PRO A 340 -19.64 -20.60 -39.89
C PRO A 340 -20.80 -19.60 -39.89
N VAL A 341 -21.42 -19.41 -38.73
CA VAL A 341 -22.46 -18.40 -38.51
C VAL A 341 -21.79 -17.03 -38.37
N ASP A 342 -22.20 -16.09 -39.22
CA ASP A 342 -21.84 -14.67 -39.15
C ASP A 342 -22.41 -14.06 -37.84
N PRO A 343 -21.55 -13.56 -36.92
CA PRO A 343 -21.99 -12.93 -35.66
C PRO A 343 -22.97 -11.77 -35.87
N ALA A 344 -22.75 -10.95 -36.90
CA ALA A 344 -23.62 -9.82 -37.21
C ALA A 344 -25.01 -10.29 -37.68
N ARG A 345 -25.07 -11.43 -38.39
CA ARG A 345 -26.33 -12.07 -38.76
C ARG A 345 -27.10 -12.56 -37.55
N LEU A 346 -26.44 -13.13 -36.55
CA LEU A 346 -27.09 -13.61 -35.33
C LEU A 346 -27.78 -12.46 -34.56
N VAL A 347 -27.12 -11.30 -34.44
CA VAL A 347 -27.72 -10.10 -33.81
C VAL A 347 -28.91 -9.60 -34.62
N ARG A 348 -28.79 -9.49 -35.96
CA ARG A 348 -29.90 -9.10 -36.84
C ARG A 348 -31.08 -10.07 -36.75
N ASP A 349 -30.81 -11.38 -36.68
CA ASP A 349 -31.84 -12.41 -36.56
C ASP A 349 -32.57 -12.34 -35.21
N LEU A 350 -31.86 -12.00 -34.12
CA LEU A 350 -32.48 -11.74 -32.80
C LEU A 350 -33.38 -10.51 -32.84
N GLN A 351 -32.93 -9.41 -33.44
CA GLN A 351 -33.74 -8.20 -33.64
C GLN A 351 -34.97 -8.47 -34.53
N ALA A 352 -34.82 -9.30 -35.56
CA ALA A 352 -35.95 -9.72 -36.39
C ALA A 352 -36.96 -10.56 -35.60
N ALA A 353 -36.51 -11.41 -34.67
CA ALA A 353 -37.40 -12.14 -33.78
C ALA A 353 -38.14 -11.20 -32.81
N VAL A 354 -37.50 -10.12 -32.32
CA VAL A 354 -38.17 -9.07 -31.52
C VAL A 354 -39.27 -8.40 -32.34
N ALA A 355 -39.00 -8.00 -33.58
CA ALA A 355 -39.99 -7.36 -34.44
C ALA A 355 -41.17 -8.29 -34.80
N GLN A 356 -40.91 -9.58 -34.97
CA GLN A 356 -41.93 -10.58 -35.28
C GLN A 356 -42.88 -10.89 -34.11
N LEU A 357 -42.52 -10.51 -32.88
CA LEU A 357 -43.29 -10.85 -31.68
C LEU A 357 -44.69 -10.23 -31.68
N ASP A 358 -44.84 -9.04 -32.26
CA ASP A 358 -46.11 -8.32 -32.36
C ASP A 358 -47.07 -8.96 -33.39
N ASP A 359 -46.52 -9.66 -34.40
CA ASP A 359 -47.27 -10.29 -35.49
C ASP A 359 -47.60 -11.77 -35.21
N ASP A 360 -46.64 -12.55 -34.71
CA ASP A 360 -46.76 -13.99 -34.46
C ASP A 360 -45.87 -14.40 -33.27
N ALA A 361 -46.39 -14.19 -32.06
CA ALA A 361 -45.66 -14.46 -30.82
C ALA A 361 -45.17 -15.93 -30.68
N PRO A 362 -45.95 -16.97 -31.04
CA PRO A 362 -45.48 -18.35 -31.04
C PRO A 362 -44.29 -18.59 -31.97
N ALA A 363 -44.35 -18.15 -33.22
CA ALA A 363 -43.25 -18.34 -34.18
C ALA A 363 -42.00 -17.54 -33.78
N ALA A 364 -42.19 -16.30 -33.32
CA ALA A 364 -41.11 -15.47 -32.79
C ALA A 364 -40.42 -16.13 -31.58
N SER A 365 -41.20 -16.71 -30.66
CA SER A 365 -40.67 -17.43 -29.48
C SER A 365 -39.86 -18.68 -29.85
N ALA A 366 -40.34 -19.47 -30.82
CA ALA A 366 -39.61 -20.63 -31.30
C ALA A 366 -38.29 -20.25 -31.99
N ARG A 367 -38.32 -19.20 -32.82
CA ARG A 367 -37.13 -18.63 -33.47
C ARG A 367 -36.14 -18.09 -32.44
N PHE A 368 -36.62 -17.31 -31.47
CA PHE A 368 -35.82 -16.76 -30.38
C PHE A 368 -35.11 -17.85 -29.58
N ALA A 369 -35.80 -18.94 -29.21
CA ALA A 369 -35.20 -20.05 -28.47
C ALA A 369 -34.03 -20.71 -29.23
N SER A 370 -34.14 -20.85 -30.55
CA SER A 370 -33.06 -21.37 -31.41
C SER A 370 -31.87 -20.41 -31.48
N LEU A 371 -32.14 -19.11 -31.66
CA LEU A 371 -31.10 -18.06 -31.73
C LEU A 371 -30.36 -17.88 -30.41
N VAL A 372 -31.07 -17.96 -29.28
CA VAL A 372 -30.47 -17.90 -27.94
C VAL A 372 -29.56 -19.10 -27.70
N ASP A 373 -29.92 -20.32 -28.13
CA ASP A 373 -29.02 -21.47 -28.01
C ASP A 373 -27.73 -21.28 -28.84
N ALA A 374 -27.88 -20.77 -30.06
CA ALA A 374 -26.74 -20.47 -30.93
C ALA A 374 -25.83 -19.37 -30.34
N LEU A 375 -26.43 -18.31 -29.78
CA LEU A 375 -25.73 -17.22 -29.09
C LEU A 375 -24.98 -17.74 -27.87
N ALA A 376 -25.65 -18.51 -27.00
CA ALA A 376 -25.09 -19.05 -25.78
C ALA A 376 -23.86 -19.95 -26.03
N ARG A 377 -23.76 -20.60 -27.20
CA ARG A 377 -22.59 -21.42 -27.57
C ARG A 377 -21.43 -20.60 -28.14
N ARG A 378 -21.71 -19.43 -28.73
CA ARG A 378 -20.78 -18.68 -29.58
C ARG A 378 -20.49 -17.26 -29.11
N TRP A 379 -21.05 -16.83 -27.97
CA TRP A 379 -20.92 -15.46 -27.46
C TRP A 379 -19.46 -15.01 -27.28
N THR A 380 -18.53 -15.93 -27.02
CA THR A 380 -17.10 -15.63 -26.89
C THR A 380 -16.44 -15.16 -28.18
N LEU A 381 -17.03 -15.47 -29.34
CA LEU A 381 -16.55 -15.05 -30.67
C LEU A 381 -17.04 -13.66 -31.08
N LEU A 382 -18.06 -13.13 -30.39
CA LEU A 382 -18.59 -11.80 -30.65
C LEU A 382 -17.68 -10.74 -30.01
N SER A 383 -17.49 -9.62 -30.69
CA SER A 383 -16.83 -8.43 -30.12
C SER A 383 -17.63 -7.87 -28.94
N ALA A 384 -17.01 -7.00 -28.13
CA ALA A 384 -17.68 -6.41 -26.96
C ALA A 384 -18.96 -5.65 -27.34
N SER A 385 -18.95 -4.92 -28.46
CA SER A 385 -20.12 -4.18 -28.96
C SER A 385 -21.22 -5.10 -29.49
N GLU A 386 -20.86 -6.14 -30.24
CA GLU A 386 -21.84 -7.11 -30.74
C GLU A 386 -22.48 -7.93 -29.62
N ARG A 387 -21.70 -8.30 -28.58
CA ARG A 387 -22.24 -8.94 -27.37
C ARG A 387 -23.24 -8.03 -26.66
N ALA A 388 -22.92 -6.75 -26.49
CA ALA A 388 -23.84 -5.79 -25.90
C ALA A 388 -25.15 -5.71 -26.70
N ALA A 389 -25.05 -5.55 -28.02
CA ALA A 389 -26.21 -5.52 -28.91
C ALA A 389 -27.05 -6.82 -28.87
N ALA A 390 -26.40 -7.99 -28.80
CA ALA A 390 -27.08 -9.27 -28.65
C ALA A 390 -27.83 -9.37 -27.31
N HIS A 391 -27.20 -8.94 -26.22
CA HIS A 391 -27.84 -8.93 -24.89
C HIS A 391 -28.99 -7.92 -24.82
N ASP A 392 -28.86 -6.77 -25.46
CA ASP A 392 -29.92 -5.76 -25.51
C ASP A 392 -31.12 -6.28 -26.30
N ALA A 393 -30.89 -6.97 -27.44
CA ALA A 393 -31.97 -7.63 -28.18
C ALA A 393 -32.67 -8.74 -27.37
N VAL A 394 -31.91 -9.49 -26.56
CA VAL A 394 -32.47 -10.50 -25.64
C VAL A 394 -33.33 -9.84 -24.55
N VAL A 395 -32.86 -8.75 -23.95
CA VAL A 395 -33.61 -8.00 -22.93
C VAL A 395 -34.88 -7.40 -23.56
N GLU A 396 -34.77 -6.80 -24.75
CA GLU A 396 -35.91 -6.23 -25.47
C GLU A 396 -36.97 -7.30 -25.79
N PHE A 397 -36.56 -8.50 -26.23
CA PHE A 397 -37.49 -9.61 -26.47
C PHE A 397 -38.26 -9.99 -25.20
N VAL A 398 -37.56 -10.08 -24.06
CA VAL A 398 -38.19 -10.41 -22.77
C VAL A 398 -39.17 -9.31 -22.35
N TYR A 399 -38.82 -8.04 -22.55
CA TYR A 399 -39.69 -6.91 -22.26
C TYR A 399 -40.95 -6.89 -23.13
N ARG A 400 -40.82 -7.03 -24.45
CA ARG A 400 -41.98 -7.03 -25.36
C ARG A 400 -42.86 -8.26 -25.19
N SER A 401 -42.31 -9.37 -24.69
CA SER A 401 -43.10 -10.57 -24.41
C SER A 401 -43.90 -10.51 -23.10
N ALA A 402 -43.76 -9.43 -22.30
CA ALA A 402 -44.45 -9.30 -21.01
C ALA A 402 -45.98 -9.36 -21.12
N ASP A 403 -46.56 -8.92 -22.24
CA ASP A 403 -48.01 -8.98 -22.49
C ASP A 403 -48.52 -10.39 -22.86
N SER A 404 -47.61 -11.33 -23.13
CA SER A 404 -47.92 -12.72 -23.45
C SER A 404 -47.27 -13.67 -22.43
N PRO A 405 -48.03 -14.15 -21.41
CA PRO A 405 -47.50 -15.04 -20.38
C PRO A 405 -46.80 -16.29 -20.93
N VAL A 406 -47.28 -16.81 -22.07
CA VAL A 406 -46.69 -17.98 -22.74
C VAL A 406 -45.35 -17.62 -23.40
N ALA A 407 -45.27 -16.47 -24.08
CA ALA A 407 -44.05 -16.04 -24.75
C ALA A 407 -42.94 -15.69 -23.74
N ILE A 408 -43.25 -14.91 -22.69
CA ILE A 408 -42.24 -14.57 -21.66
C ILE A 408 -41.76 -15.81 -20.91
N ALA A 409 -42.66 -16.73 -20.53
CA ALA A 409 -42.25 -17.97 -19.88
C ALA A 409 -41.39 -18.85 -20.80
N GLY A 410 -41.72 -18.88 -22.10
CA GLY A 410 -40.91 -19.56 -23.12
C GLY A 410 -39.52 -18.94 -23.27
N ALA A 411 -39.42 -17.61 -23.32
CA ALA A 411 -38.18 -16.87 -23.42
C ALA A 411 -37.28 -17.09 -22.20
N ILE A 412 -37.82 -16.92 -20.99
CA ILE A 412 -37.09 -17.16 -19.73
C ILE A 412 -36.61 -18.61 -19.66
N ARG A 413 -37.45 -19.59 -20.00
CA ARG A 413 -37.04 -21.00 -20.01
C ARG A 413 -35.94 -21.27 -21.03
N ALA A 414 -35.99 -20.66 -22.21
CA ALA A 414 -34.94 -20.81 -23.23
C ALA A 414 -33.60 -20.26 -22.73
N ILE A 415 -33.61 -19.08 -22.11
CA ILE A 415 -32.41 -18.46 -21.51
C ILE A 415 -31.91 -19.28 -20.31
N ALA A 416 -32.80 -19.77 -19.46
CA ALA A 416 -32.50 -20.49 -18.22
C ALA A 416 -32.10 -21.96 -18.42
N ARG A 417 -32.36 -22.54 -19.59
CA ARG A 417 -32.13 -23.96 -19.88
C ARG A 417 -30.69 -24.41 -19.59
N PRO A 418 -29.62 -23.71 -20.05
CA PRO A 418 -28.25 -24.14 -19.75
C PRO A 418 -27.90 -24.08 -18.26
N ALA A 419 -28.23 -22.99 -17.56
CA ALA A 419 -28.00 -22.86 -16.13
C ALA A 419 -28.78 -23.90 -15.31
N SER A 420 -30.01 -24.21 -15.73
CA SER A 420 -30.83 -25.25 -15.10
C SER A 420 -30.27 -26.66 -15.33
N ALA A 421 -29.84 -26.97 -16.56
CA ALA A 421 -29.21 -28.24 -16.90
C ALA A 421 -27.92 -28.44 -16.10
N TYR A 422 -27.08 -27.41 -16.02
CA TYR A 422 -25.92 -27.37 -15.15
C TYR A 422 -26.34 -27.63 -13.70
N ALA A 423 -27.27 -26.87 -13.13
CA ALA A 423 -27.69 -27.04 -11.73
C ALA A 423 -28.23 -28.45 -11.40
N SER A 424 -28.89 -29.11 -12.37
CA SER A 424 -29.46 -30.46 -12.19
C SER A 424 -28.46 -31.60 -12.39
N SER A 425 -27.32 -31.35 -13.03
CA SER A 425 -26.35 -32.38 -13.38
C SER A 425 -25.23 -32.46 -12.34
N ASP A 426 -25.02 -33.64 -11.80
CA ASP A 426 -23.85 -33.98 -10.97
C ASP A 426 -22.58 -34.24 -11.80
N ALA A 427 -22.71 -34.42 -13.11
CA ALA A 427 -21.58 -34.68 -14.01
C ALA A 427 -20.75 -33.40 -14.25
N PRO A 428 -19.44 -33.52 -14.55
CA PRO A 428 -18.67 -32.39 -15.03
C PRO A 428 -19.31 -31.85 -16.33
N PRO A 429 -19.41 -30.53 -16.52
CA PRO A 429 -20.01 -29.98 -17.72
C PRO A 429 -19.18 -30.39 -18.94
N ALA A 430 -19.86 -30.89 -19.98
CA ALA A 430 -19.21 -31.19 -21.24
C ALA A 430 -18.67 -29.90 -21.89
N PRO A 431 -17.66 -29.97 -22.79
CA PRO A 431 -17.11 -28.76 -23.43
C PRO A 431 -18.19 -27.86 -24.05
N GLY A 432 -19.18 -28.46 -24.74
CA GLY A 432 -20.30 -27.71 -25.34
C GLY A 432 -21.31 -27.10 -24.36
N GLU A 433 -21.20 -27.38 -23.06
CA GLU A 433 -22.07 -26.88 -22.00
C GLU A 433 -21.45 -25.72 -21.20
N VAL A 434 -20.12 -25.52 -21.31
CA VAL A 434 -19.38 -24.49 -20.57
C VAL A 434 -19.82 -23.07 -20.96
N HIS A 435 -19.71 -22.70 -22.25
CA HIS A 435 -20.13 -21.37 -22.72
C HIS A 435 -21.60 -21.09 -22.44
N PRO A 436 -22.55 -22.00 -22.77
CA PRO A 436 -23.96 -21.71 -22.55
C PRO A 436 -24.34 -21.52 -21.09
N THR A 437 -23.72 -22.28 -20.18
CA THR A 437 -23.96 -22.14 -18.74
C THR A 437 -23.53 -20.76 -18.24
N ILE A 438 -22.31 -20.33 -18.59
CA ILE A 438 -21.75 -19.04 -18.16
C ILE A 438 -22.61 -17.89 -18.68
N TRP A 439 -22.95 -17.93 -19.97
CA TRP A 439 -23.80 -16.92 -20.61
C TRP A 439 -25.20 -16.85 -19.99
N SER A 440 -25.83 -18.01 -19.78
CA SER A 440 -27.17 -18.13 -19.22
C SER A 440 -27.26 -17.46 -17.85
N VAL A 441 -26.31 -17.75 -16.95
CA VAL A 441 -26.25 -17.10 -15.63
C VAL A 441 -26.05 -15.58 -15.75
N GLY A 442 -25.15 -15.14 -16.63
CA GLY A 442 -24.92 -13.71 -16.88
C GLY A 442 -26.16 -12.96 -17.32
N VAL A 443 -26.91 -13.50 -18.28
CA VAL A 443 -28.14 -12.88 -18.79
C VAL A 443 -29.26 -12.92 -17.76
N LEU A 444 -29.44 -14.04 -17.05
CA LEU A 444 -30.44 -14.15 -15.98
C LEU A 444 -30.18 -13.13 -14.86
N ALA A 445 -28.92 -12.93 -14.46
CA ALA A 445 -28.57 -11.92 -13.47
C ALA A 445 -28.90 -10.50 -13.94
N ARG A 446 -28.60 -10.18 -15.22
CA ARG A 446 -29.01 -8.90 -15.82
C ARG A 446 -30.52 -8.71 -15.76
N LEU A 447 -31.28 -9.72 -16.21
CA LEU A 447 -32.75 -9.69 -16.18
C LEU A 447 -33.31 -9.55 -14.76
N SER A 448 -32.64 -10.08 -13.74
CA SER A 448 -33.08 -9.95 -12.34
C SER A 448 -33.08 -8.50 -11.82
N ARG A 449 -32.43 -7.54 -12.51
CA ARG A 449 -32.48 -6.11 -12.19
C ARG A 449 -33.73 -5.41 -12.72
N GLU A 450 -34.36 -6.01 -13.73
CA GLU A 450 -35.47 -5.41 -14.44
C GLU A 450 -36.74 -5.49 -13.57
N ARG A 451 -37.16 -4.33 -13.06
CA ARG A 451 -38.26 -4.22 -12.07
C ARG A 451 -39.63 -4.51 -12.67
N ASP A 452 -39.78 -4.25 -13.96
CA ASP A 452 -41.04 -4.34 -14.69
C ASP A 452 -41.36 -5.77 -15.14
N LEU A 453 -40.46 -6.73 -14.88
CA LEU A 453 -40.73 -8.13 -15.16
C LEU A 453 -41.84 -8.70 -14.26
N PRO A 454 -42.76 -9.54 -14.83
CA PRO A 454 -43.75 -10.26 -14.06
C PRO A 454 -43.13 -11.03 -12.89
N ALA A 455 -43.83 -11.06 -11.75
CA ALA A 455 -43.32 -11.67 -10.52
C ALA A 455 -43.00 -13.17 -10.68
N SER A 456 -43.73 -13.87 -11.55
CA SER A 456 -43.47 -15.27 -11.90
C SER A 456 -42.12 -15.44 -12.61
N ALA A 457 -41.83 -14.60 -13.61
CA ALA A 457 -40.55 -14.59 -14.33
C ALA A 457 -39.39 -14.27 -13.38
N ARG A 458 -39.53 -13.24 -12.54
CA ARG A 458 -38.50 -12.91 -11.52
C ARG A 458 -38.26 -14.06 -10.56
N SER A 459 -39.30 -14.72 -10.08
CA SER A 459 -39.19 -15.88 -9.18
C SER A 459 -38.48 -17.06 -9.85
N GLU A 460 -38.72 -17.30 -11.14
CA GLU A 460 -38.05 -18.35 -11.92
C GLU A 460 -36.56 -18.02 -12.16
N ILE A 461 -36.26 -16.77 -12.50
CA ILE A 461 -34.89 -16.26 -12.66
C ILE A 461 -34.10 -16.44 -11.35
N GLU A 462 -34.61 -15.94 -10.23
CA GLU A 462 -33.95 -16.03 -8.92
C GLU A 462 -33.75 -17.48 -8.46
N ARG A 463 -34.76 -18.34 -8.68
CA ARG A 463 -34.65 -19.77 -8.36
C ARG A 463 -33.58 -20.46 -9.21
N THR A 464 -33.48 -20.11 -10.49
CA THR A 464 -32.47 -20.68 -11.39
C THR A 464 -31.07 -20.22 -11.01
N LEU A 465 -30.89 -18.92 -10.74
CA LEU A 465 -29.63 -18.35 -10.29
C LEU A 465 -29.15 -18.99 -8.97
N ALA A 466 -30.05 -19.10 -7.98
CA ALA A 466 -29.75 -19.72 -6.69
C ALA A 466 -29.30 -21.18 -6.85
N ARG A 467 -29.95 -21.96 -7.74
CA ARG A 467 -29.58 -23.36 -7.99
C ARG A 467 -28.27 -23.50 -8.77
N ALA A 468 -28.04 -22.64 -9.77
CA ALA A 468 -26.85 -22.70 -10.61
C ALA A 468 -25.58 -22.27 -9.85
N LEU A 469 -25.69 -21.26 -8.98
CA LEU A 469 -24.55 -20.74 -8.21
C LEU A 469 -24.40 -21.41 -6.84
N GLY A 470 -25.43 -22.12 -6.36
CA GLY A 470 -25.46 -22.75 -5.03
C GLY A 470 -25.32 -21.73 -3.90
N ASP A 471 -24.66 -22.13 -2.82
CA ASP A 471 -24.41 -21.28 -1.64
C ASP A 471 -23.60 -20.01 -1.92
N ARG A 472 -23.05 -19.86 -3.12
CA ARG A 472 -22.26 -18.67 -3.45
C ARG A 472 -23.13 -17.44 -3.70
N GLY A 473 -24.29 -17.63 -4.32
CA GLY A 473 -25.06 -16.52 -4.86
C GLY A 473 -24.25 -15.66 -5.85
N LEU A 474 -24.78 -14.47 -6.13
CA LEU A 474 -24.13 -13.44 -6.94
C LEU A 474 -23.29 -12.54 -6.04
N THR A 475 -22.06 -12.22 -6.46
CA THR A 475 -21.05 -11.58 -5.60
C THR A 475 -20.81 -10.10 -5.89
N GLY A 476 -21.38 -9.56 -6.98
CA GLY A 476 -21.19 -8.17 -7.38
C GLY A 476 -22.49 -7.46 -7.76
N GLU A 477 -22.38 -6.46 -8.63
CA GLU A 477 -23.57 -5.92 -9.26
C GLU A 477 -24.24 -7.00 -10.10
N ARG A 478 -25.57 -6.93 -10.23
CA ARG A 478 -26.34 -7.85 -11.08
C ARG A 478 -26.17 -7.52 -12.58
N VAL A 479 -24.95 -7.21 -13.02
CA VAL A 479 -24.56 -6.98 -14.42
C VAL A 479 -24.10 -8.30 -15.04
N PHE A 480 -24.23 -8.42 -16.35
CA PHE A 480 -23.84 -9.62 -17.10
C PHE A 480 -22.41 -10.10 -16.80
N VAL A 481 -21.42 -9.19 -16.81
CA VAL A 481 -20.00 -9.58 -16.68
C VAL A 481 -19.71 -10.18 -15.32
N ASP A 482 -20.11 -9.52 -14.24
CA ASP A 482 -19.84 -9.97 -12.86
C ASP A 482 -20.51 -11.32 -12.58
N ALA A 483 -21.78 -11.46 -12.97
CA ALA A 483 -22.50 -12.72 -12.83
C ALA A 483 -21.92 -13.85 -13.70
N SER A 484 -21.42 -13.53 -14.90
CA SER A 484 -20.73 -14.50 -15.74
C SER A 484 -19.39 -14.92 -15.13
N ILE A 485 -18.67 -14.04 -14.44
CA ILE A 485 -17.46 -14.39 -13.68
C ILE A 485 -17.81 -15.33 -12.52
N ASP A 486 -18.93 -15.12 -11.84
CA ASP A 486 -19.41 -16.04 -10.80
C ASP A 486 -19.78 -17.42 -11.36
N ALA A 487 -20.43 -17.45 -12.52
CA ALA A 487 -20.70 -18.69 -13.25
C ALA A 487 -19.41 -19.38 -13.71
N LEU A 488 -18.44 -18.63 -14.23
CA LEU A 488 -17.13 -19.12 -14.64
C LEU A 488 -16.43 -19.82 -13.46
N ARG A 489 -16.50 -19.25 -12.25
CA ARG A 489 -15.94 -19.87 -11.02
C ARG A 489 -16.70 -21.13 -10.61
N ALA A 490 -18.03 -21.14 -10.67
CA ALA A 490 -18.84 -22.32 -10.40
C ALA A 490 -18.49 -23.47 -11.36
N VAL A 491 -18.39 -23.16 -12.65
CA VAL A 491 -17.97 -24.12 -13.68
C VAL A 491 -16.55 -24.64 -13.42
N ALA A 492 -15.58 -23.78 -13.09
CA ALA A 492 -14.21 -24.19 -12.75
C ALA A 492 -14.17 -25.19 -11.58
N GLU A 493 -14.92 -24.93 -10.51
CA GLU A 493 -14.99 -25.82 -9.35
C GLU A 493 -15.58 -27.17 -9.71
N ARG A 494 -16.64 -27.21 -10.52
CA ARG A 494 -17.24 -28.47 -10.95
C ARG A 494 -16.32 -29.24 -11.90
N LEU A 495 -15.65 -28.55 -12.82
CA LEU A 495 -14.62 -29.14 -13.68
C LEU A 495 -13.47 -29.70 -12.85
N ALA A 496 -12.99 -28.99 -11.84
CA ALA A 496 -11.91 -29.48 -10.97
C ALA A 496 -12.37 -30.70 -10.15
N THR A 497 -13.47 -30.58 -9.40
CA THR A 497 -13.91 -31.62 -8.44
C THR A 497 -14.45 -32.89 -9.11
N ARG A 498 -14.99 -32.79 -10.32
CA ARG A 498 -15.60 -33.94 -11.03
C ARG A 498 -14.77 -34.44 -12.21
N GLY A 499 -13.54 -33.94 -12.40
CA GLY A 499 -12.62 -34.42 -13.44
C GLY A 499 -13.02 -34.02 -14.86
N GLY A 500 -13.28 -32.73 -15.08
CA GLY A 500 -13.54 -32.18 -16.40
C GLY A 500 -12.35 -32.34 -17.34
N GLY A 501 -12.61 -32.84 -18.55
CA GLY A 501 -11.57 -33.06 -19.56
C GLY A 501 -10.90 -31.76 -20.06
N ALA A 502 -9.70 -31.87 -20.63
CA ALA A 502 -8.90 -30.73 -21.11
C ALA A 502 -9.69 -29.78 -22.04
N ARG A 503 -10.49 -30.32 -22.97
CA ARG A 503 -11.32 -29.51 -23.89
C ARG A 503 -12.35 -28.62 -23.18
N ALA A 504 -12.87 -29.06 -22.03
CA ALA A 504 -13.80 -28.26 -21.26
C ALA A 504 -13.09 -27.08 -20.58
N TRP A 505 -11.85 -27.29 -20.14
CA TRP A 505 -10.98 -26.23 -19.64
C TRP A 505 -10.54 -25.25 -20.74
N ASP A 506 -10.29 -25.72 -21.97
CA ASP A 506 -10.02 -24.81 -23.11
C ASP A 506 -11.23 -23.91 -23.39
N THR A 507 -12.43 -24.48 -23.33
CA THR A 507 -13.69 -23.73 -23.49
C THR A 507 -13.89 -22.75 -22.33
N TRP A 508 -13.52 -23.15 -21.12
CA TRP A 508 -13.53 -22.27 -19.96
C TRP A 508 -12.56 -21.09 -20.11
N LEU A 509 -11.35 -21.34 -20.64
CA LEU A 509 -10.33 -20.32 -20.89
C LEU A 509 -10.79 -19.30 -21.94
N GLN A 510 -11.45 -19.76 -23.01
CA GLN A 510 -12.06 -18.88 -24.01
C GLN A 510 -13.13 -17.96 -23.41
N ALA A 511 -13.96 -18.47 -22.49
CA ALA A 511 -14.90 -17.64 -21.75
C ALA A 511 -14.20 -16.62 -20.85
N ALA A 512 -13.12 -17.02 -20.16
CA ALA A 512 -12.34 -16.11 -19.34
C ALA A 512 -11.75 -14.96 -20.17
N HIS A 513 -11.23 -15.23 -21.37
CA HIS A 513 -10.74 -14.21 -22.31
C HIS A 513 -11.85 -13.26 -22.75
N ALA A 514 -13.00 -13.81 -23.14
CA ALA A 514 -14.12 -13.00 -23.60
C ALA A 514 -14.66 -12.06 -22.50
N LEU A 515 -14.69 -12.50 -21.24
CA LEU A 515 -15.09 -11.68 -20.08
C LEU A 515 -14.04 -10.66 -19.65
N ALA A 516 -12.76 -10.98 -19.82
CA ALA A 516 -11.68 -10.04 -19.54
C ALA A 516 -11.68 -8.86 -20.52
N GLY A 517 -12.07 -9.11 -21.78
CA GLY A 517 -12.04 -8.09 -22.83
C GLY A 517 -10.60 -7.66 -23.12
N GLU A 518 -10.37 -6.35 -23.17
CA GLU A 518 -9.03 -5.78 -23.42
C GLU A 518 -8.18 -5.62 -22.15
N ASP A 519 -8.71 -5.95 -20.96
CA ASP A 519 -8.00 -5.81 -19.69
C ASP A 519 -7.11 -7.04 -19.39
N PRO A 520 -5.79 -6.94 -19.56
CA PRO A 520 -4.89 -8.07 -19.34
C PRO A 520 -4.81 -8.46 -17.86
N ALA A 521 -4.97 -7.52 -16.93
CA ALA A 521 -4.88 -7.80 -15.50
C ALA A 521 -6.08 -8.63 -15.05
N ARG A 522 -7.28 -8.28 -15.53
CA ARG A 522 -8.49 -9.06 -15.32
C ARG A 522 -8.37 -10.46 -15.92
N ARG A 523 -7.82 -10.59 -17.14
CA ARG A 523 -7.57 -11.90 -17.77
C ARG A 523 -6.69 -12.77 -16.90
N THR A 524 -5.53 -12.25 -16.50
CA THR A 524 -4.58 -12.92 -15.60
C THR A 524 -5.26 -13.36 -14.30
N ALA A 525 -6.04 -12.48 -13.66
CA ALA A 525 -6.72 -12.78 -12.41
C ALA A 525 -7.75 -13.91 -12.55
N LEU A 526 -8.52 -13.95 -13.64
CA LEU A 526 -9.47 -15.03 -13.91
C LEU A 526 -8.75 -16.37 -14.08
N ILE A 527 -7.66 -16.41 -14.86
CA ILE A 527 -6.89 -17.64 -15.13
C ILE A 527 -6.22 -18.16 -13.86
N ILE A 528 -5.57 -17.27 -13.09
CA ILE A 528 -4.98 -17.60 -11.78
C ILE A 528 -6.03 -18.25 -10.88
N ARG A 529 -7.26 -17.72 -10.86
CA ARG A 529 -8.35 -18.28 -10.04
C ARG A 529 -8.80 -19.66 -10.53
N GLY A 530 -8.83 -19.88 -11.85
CA GLY A 530 -9.07 -21.21 -12.42
C GLY A 530 -8.00 -22.22 -12.00
N LEU A 531 -6.73 -21.81 -12.06
CA LEU A 531 -5.59 -22.59 -11.59
C LEU A 531 -5.67 -22.89 -10.09
N ASP A 532 -5.95 -21.90 -9.24
CA ASP A 532 -6.11 -22.11 -7.79
C ASP A 532 -7.16 -23.19 -7.48
N VAL A 533 -8.32 -23.13 -8.14
CA VAL A 533 -9.38 -24.12 -7.98
C VAL A 533 -8.94 -25.51 -8.44
N LEU A 534 -8.23 -25.58 -9.57
CA LEU A 534 -7.72 -26.83 -10.13
C LEU A 534 -6.64 -27.46 -9.23
N LEU A 535 -5.74 -26.65 -8.67
CA LEU A 535 -4.65 -27.08 -7.80
C LEU A 535 -5.15 -27.49 -6.40
N GLU A 536 -6.16 -26.78 -5.85
CA GLU A 536 -6.70 -27.06 -4.51
C GLU A 536 -7.69 -28.24 -4.50
N ARG A 537 -8.49 -28.40 -5.56
CA ARG A 537 -9.66 -29.29 -5.56
C ARG A 537 -9.70 -30.31 -6.70
N GLY A 538 -8.81 -30.18 -7.67
CA GLY A 538 -8.69 -31.15 -8.76
C GLY A 538 -8.17 -32.50 -8.26
N PRO A 539 -8.47 -33.61 -8.97
CA PRO A 539 -7.81 -34.88 -8.70
C PRO A 539 -6.30 -34.73 -8.99
N GLN A 540 -5.50 -35.64 -8.43
CA GLN A 540 -4.04 -35.55 -8.56
C GLN A 540 -3.65 -35.58 -10.06
N PRO A 541 -2.85 -34.61 -10.55
CA PRO A 541 -2.44 -34.60 -11.96
C PRO A 541 -1.62 -35.83 -12.38
N SER A 542 -1.09 -36.60 -11.41
CA SER A 542 -0.45 -37.89 -11.65
C SER A 542 -1.42 -39.00 -12.04
N GLU A 543 -2.70 -38.86 -11.69
CA GLU A 543 -3.76 -39.84 -11.90
C GLU A 543 -4.69 -39.46 -13.06
N SER A 544 -4.79 -38.16 -13.39
CA SER A 544 -5.58 -37.66 -14.52
C SER A 544 -4.72 -36.85 -15.51
N PRO A 545 -4.41 -37.40 -16.71
CA PRO A 545 -3.69 -36.68 -17.74
C PRO A 545 -4.47 -35.45 -18.26
N GLU A 546 -5.79 -35.45 -18.15
CA GLU A 546 -6.64 -34.33 -18.55
C GLU A 546 -6.44 -33.12 -17.64
N ILE A 547 -6.30 -33.32 -16.32
CA ILE A 547 -6.00 -32.24 -15.37
C ILE A 547 -4.60 -31.70 -15.60
N PHE A 548 -3.62 -32.58 -15.87
CA PHE A 548 -2.27 -32.13 -16.24
C PHE A 548 -2.29 -31.24 -17.49
N ALA A 549 -3.04 -31.64 -18.52
CA ALA A 549 -3.21 -30.86 -19.74
C ALA A 549 -3.95 -29.52 -19.49
N ALA A 550 -4.95 -29.51 -18.62
CA ALA A 550 -5.65 -28.28 -18.21
C ALA A 550 -4.73 -27.31 -17.47
N ILE A 551 -3.90 -27.79 -16.54
CA ILE A 551 -2.87 -26.98 -15.87
C ILE A 551 -1.91 -26.39 -16.92
N ALA A 552 -1.44 -27.20 -17.87
CA ALA A 552 -0.56 -26.76 -18.93
C ALA A 552 -1.17 -25.66 -19.82
N ALA A 553 -2.42 -25.81 -20.23
CA ALA A 553 -3.14 -24.82 -21.03
C ALA A 553 -3.29 -23.48 -20.28
N LEU A 554 -3.71 -23.51 -19.01
CA LEU A 554 -3.88 -22.30 -18.21
C LEU A 554 -2.53 -21.61 -17.92
N VAL A 555 -1.47 -22.37 -17.63
CA VAL A 555 -0.12 -21.82 -17.38
C VAL A 555 0.48 -21.20 -18.63
N GLY A 556 0.26 -21.80 -19.80
CA GLY A 556 0.75 -21.29 -21.08
C GLY A 556 0.13 -19.96 -21.49
N ASP A 557 -1.09 -19.66 -21.00
CA ASP A 557 -1.78 -18.41 -21.30
C ASP A 557 -1.40 -17.24 -20.35
N LEU A 558 -0.72 -17.54 -19.24
CA LEU A 558 -0.24 -16.54 -18.30
C LEU A 558 1.02 -15.81 -18.84
N PRO A 559 1.16 -14.49 -18.62
CA PRO A 559 2.23 -13.69 -19.22
C PRO A 559 3.61 -13.80 -18.55
N TRP A 560 3.70 -14.21 -17.27
CA TRP A 560 4.95 -14.41 -16.50
C TRP A 560 5.99 -13.27 -16.53
N ARG A 561 5.54 -12.01 -16.64
CA ARG A 561 6.41 -10.82 -16.65
C ARG A 561 6.86 -10.42 -15.24
N GLU A 562 7.98 -9.70 -15.12
CA GLU A 562 8.60 -9.29 -13.84
C GLU A 562 7.65 -8.57 -12.88
N ARG A 563 6.73 -7.76 -13.40
CA ARG A 563 5.77 -6.98 -12.59
C ARG A 563 4.36 -7.56 -12.56
N ASP A 564 4.17 -8.77 -13.08
CA ASP A 564 2.87 -9.40 -13.10
C ASP A 564 2.61 -10.17 -11.78
N ALA A 565 1.36 -10.15 -11.32
CA ALA A 565 0.90 -10.90 -10.16
C ALA A 565 1.14 -12.42 -10.28
N THR A 566 1.32 -12.97 -11.49
CA THR A 566 1.58 -14.41 -11.71
C THR A 566 2.80 -14.95 -10.97
N ARG A 567 3.91 -14.19 -10.95
CA ARG A 567 5.16 -14.67 -10.33
C ARG A 567 5.02 -14.73 -8.81
N ALA A 568 4.53 -13.65 -8.21
CA ALA A 568 4.25 -13.58 -6.77
C ALA A 568 3.19 -14.61 -6.35
N TRP A 569 2.15 -14.81 -7.16
CA TRP A 569 1.15 -15.84 -6.94
C TRP A 569 1.79 -17.24 -6.86
N LEU A 570 2.61 -17.63 -7.86
CA LEU A 570 3.25 -18.94 -7.89
C LEU A 570 4.14 -19.15 -6.66
N VAL A 571 4.98 -18.17 -6.33
CA VAL A 571 5.86 -18.23 -5.14
C VAL A 571 5.00 -18.48 -3.89
N GLY A 572 3.89 -17.77 -3.73
CA GLY A 572 2.96 -17.98 -2.61
C GLY A 572 2.25 -19.33 -2.61
N ARG A 573 2.14 -20.04 -3.75
CA ARG A 573 1.56 -21.40 -3.81
C ARG A 573 2.50 -22.46 -3.23
N PHE A 574 3.80 -22.21 -3.17
CA PHE A 574 4.73 -23.11 -2.49
C PHE A 574 4.53 -23.14 -0.98
N ASP A 575 3.89 -22.14 -0.37
CA ASP A 575 3.63 -22.12 1.07
C ASP A 575 2.22 -22.60 1.44
N ASP A 576 1.37 -22.94 0.45
CA ASP A 576 -0.01 -23.35 0.70
C ASP A 576 -0.11 -24.88 0.92
N PRO A 577 -0.28 -25.38 2.16
CA PRO A 577 -0.30 -26.83 2.43
C PRO A 577 -1.46 -27.56 1.73
N ARG A 578 -2.47 -26.83 1.23
CA ARG A 578 -3.59 -27.43 0.49
C ARG A 578 -3.21 -27.87 -0.91
N ILE A 579 -2.13 -27.31 -1.46
CA ILE A 579 -1.63 -27.68 -2.78
C ILE A 579 -0.68 -28.85 -2.62
N THR A 580 -1.05 -29.98 -3.23
CA THR A 580 -0.23 -31.19 -3.16
C THR A 580 1.05 -31.03 -3.96
N ILE A 581 2.09 -31.78 -3.57
CA ILE A 581 3.36 -31.84 -4.30
C ILE A 581 3.14 -32.30 -5.75
N GLY A 582 2.17 -33.20 -6.00
CA GLY A 582 1.79 -33.62 -7.35
C GLY A 582 1.23 -32.48 -8.22
N ALA A 583 0.42 -31.60 -7.62
CA ALA A 583 -0.11 -30.40 -8.28
C ALA A 583 0.99 -29.37 -8.56
N LEU A 584 1.89 -29.12 -7.60
CA LEU A 584 3.05 -28.24 -7.80
C LEU A 584 4.01 -28.77 -8.86
N HIS A 585 4.24 -30.08 -8.90
CA HIS A 585 5.04 -30.71 -9.94
C HIS A 585 4.43 -30.46 -11.32
N ALA A 586 3.12 -30.64 -11.48
CA ALA A 586 2.43 -30.36 -12.75
C ALA A 586 2.52 -28.89 -13.15
N LEU A 587 2.32 -27.98 -12.20
CA LEU A 587 2.38 -26.53 -12.39
C LEU A 587 3.79 -26.08 -12.83
N THR A 588 4.83 -26.48 -12.09
CA THR A 588 6.22 -26.11 -12.39
C THR A 588 6.74 -26.77 -13.67
N MET A 589 6.34 -28.02 -13.94
CA MET A 589 6.64 -28.68 -15.22
C MET A 589 5.96 -27.97 -16.40
N ALA A 590 4.69 -27.58 -16.25
CA ALA A 590 3.97 -26.83 -17.26
C ALA A 590 4.63 -25.46 -17.51
N LEU A 591 5.07 -24.78 -16.45
CA LEU A 591 5.77 -23.51 -16.55
C LEU A 591 7.04 -23.66 -17.40
N VAL A 592 7.88 -24.64 -17.12
CA VAL A 592 9.13 -24.84 -17.87
C VAL A 592 8.88 -25.20 -19.34
N ARG A 593 7.83 -25.98 -19.63
CA ARG A 593 7.58 -26.49 -20.99
C ARG A 593 6.79 -25.54 -21.88
N HIS A 594 5.86 -24.78 -21.30
CA HIS A 594 4.85 -24.05 -22.06
C HIS A 594 4.88 -22.55 -21.83
N SER A 595 5.60 -22.06 -20.81
CA SER A 595 5.71 -20.62 -20.56
C SER A 595 7.01 -20.03 -21.06
N SER A 596 7.01 -18.72 -21.29
CA SER A 596 8.21 -17.91 -21.53
C SER A 596 8.72 -17.25 -20.24
N ALA A 597 8.56 -17.92 -19.08
CA ALA A 597 9.00 -17.36 -17.81
C ALA A 597 10.52 -17.24 -17.76
N GLU A 598 11.01 -16.00 -17.79
CA GLU A 598 12.44 -15.70 -17.69
C GLU A 598 13.03 -16.22 -16.37
N GLY A 599 14.27 -16.73 -16.44
CA GLY A 599 15.01 -17.23 -15.27
C GLY A 599 14.59 -18.61 -14.77
N VAL A 600 13.60 -19.26 -15.39
CA VAL A 600 13.13 -20.60 -14.99
C VAL A 600 13.70 -21.67 -15.91
N ASP A 601 14.28 -22.72 -15.35
CA ASP A 601 14.84 -23.85 -16.10
C ASP A 601 14.30 -25.23 -15.65
N LEU A 602 14.74 -26.31 -16.32
CA LEU A 602 14.34 -27.69 -16.02
C LEU A 602 14.76 -28.18 -14.63
N THR A 603 15.70 -27.51 -13.96
CA THR A 603 16.11 -27.83 -12.59
C THR A 603 15.17 -27.24 -11.55
N MET A 604 14.32 -26.29 -11.94
CA MET A 604 13.34 -25.62 -11.09
C MET A 604 11.97 -26.34 -11.04
N VAL A 605 11.94 -27.64 -11.35
CA VAL A 605 10.71 -28.45 -11.26
C VAL A 605 10.65 -29.18 -9.93
N VAL A 606 9.57 -28.97 -9.16
CA VAL A 606 9.29 -29.76 -7.95
C VAL A 606 9.13 -31.22 -8.33
N ARG A 607 9.82 -32.14 -7.67
CA ARG A 607 9.68 -33.57 -7.92
C ARG A 607 8.52 -34.12 -7.08
N ARG A 608 7.85 -35.16 -7.59
CA ARG A 608 6.69 -35.77 -6.91
C ARG A 608 6.99 -36.34 -5.52
N ARG A 609 8.26 -36.55 -5.18
CA ARG A 609 8.72 -37.09 -3.89
C ARG A 609 9.38 -36.03 -3.00
N ASP A 610 9.38 -34.76 -3.43
CA ASP A 610 9.98 -33.69 -2.65
C ASP A 610 9.25 -33.52 -1.31
N THR A 611 10.01 -33.29 -0.26
CA THR A 611 9.55 -32.97 1.08
C THR A 611 9.12 -31.50 1.18
N GLU A 612 8.43 -31.13 2.25
CA GLU A 612 8.06 -29.73 2.52
C GLU A 612 9.30 -28.81 2.68
N ALA A 613 10.46 -29.37 3.05
CA ALA A 613 11.71 -28.62 3.07
C ALA A 613 12.23 -28.35 1.65
N GLU A 614 12.20 -29.34 0.76
CA GLU A 614 12.58 -29.19 -0.65
C GLU A 614 11.60 -28.28 -1.41
N ARG A 615 10.31 -28.35 -1.08
CA ARG A 615 9.28 -27.42 -1.57
C ARG A 615 9.62 -25.96 -1.24
N ARG A 616 10.02 -25.67 -0.01
CA ARG A 616 10.48 -24.33 0.41
C ARG A 616 11.79 -23.92 -0.26
N ALA A 617 12.74 -24.85 -0.40
CA ALA A 617 13.97 -24.57 -1.16
C ALA A 617 13.68 -24.22 -2.63
N MET A 618 12.68 -24.87 -3.24
CA MET A 618 12.25 -24.56 -4.60
C MET A 618 11.57 -23.19 -4.68
N ARG A 619 10.70 -22.85 -3.72
CA ARG A 619 10.14 -21.49 -3.59
C ARG A 619 11.24 -20.44 -3.60
N ASP A 620 12.27 -20.64 -2.76
CA ASP A 620 13.36 -19.67 -2.60
C ASP A 620 14.14 -19.49 -3.90
N ARG A 621 14.34 -20.57 -4.67
CA ARG A 621 14.92 -20.48 -6.01
C ARG A 621 14.06 -19.69 -7.00
N TYR A 622 12.75 -19.89 -7.00
CA TYR A 622 11.84 -19.09 -7.84
C TYR A 622 11.83 -17.62 -7.45
N ALA A 623 11.87 -17.35 -6.15
CA ALA A 623 11.92 -16.00 -5.61
C ALA A 623 13.22 -15.30 -6.00
N GLU A 624 14.36 -15.96 -5.80
CA GLU A 624 15.69 -15.49 -6.19
C GLU A 624 15.78 -15.24 -7.71
N ALA A 625 15.32 -16.19 -8.53
CA ALA A 625 15.34 -16.08 -9.99
C ALA A 625 14.53 -14.88 -10.52
N TRP A 626 13.52 -14.44 -9.77
CA TRP A 626 12.64 -13.34 -10.16
C TRP A 626 12.88 -12.05 -9.40
N GLY A 627 13.88 -12.00 -8.51
CA GLY A 627 14.10 -10.85 -7.63
C GLY A 627 12.87 -10.53 -6.77
N ILE A 628 12.07 -11.56 -6.45
CA ILE A 628 10.98 -11.44 -5.49
C ILE A 628 11.61 -11.74 -4.14
N ASP A 629 11.53 -10.78 -3.24
CA ASP A 629 11.84 -11.03 -1.85
C ASP A 629 10.74 -11.94 -1.28
N ALA A 630 10.84 -13.25 -1.53
CA ALA A 630 10.05 -14.19 -0.75
C ALA A 630 10.50 -14.02 0.70
N PRO A 631 9.57 -14.01 1.67
CA PRO A 631 9.95 -13.95 3.07
C PRO A 631 10.75 -15.21 3.43
N ALA A 632 12.06 -15.15 3.23
CA ALA A 632 13.01 -16.17 3.61
C ALA A 632 12.93 -16.31 5.13
N GLY A 633 12.22 -17.34 5.61
CA GLY A 633 12.03 -17.56 7.04
C GLY A 633 10.65 -17.18 7.60
N GLY A 634 9.61 -17.05 6.76
CA GLY A 634 8.24 -16.75 7.20
C GLY A 634 7.76 -17.51 8.44
N GLY A 635 8.18 -18.76 8.66
CA GLY A 635 7.84 -19.51 9.88
C GLY A 635 8.49 -18.96 11.17
N ALA A 636 9.77 -18.59 11.13
CA ALA A 636 10.47 -18.06 12.30
C ALA A 636 10.06 -16.61 12.58
N TRP A 637 9.99 -15.78 11.53
CA TRP A 637 9.51 -14.41 11.64
C TRP A 637 8.06 -14.37 12.12
N ALA A 638 7.14 -15.15 11.53
CA ALA A 638 5.73 -15.15 11.96
C ALA A 638 5.60 -15.64 13.42
N ALA A 639 6.36 -16.66 13.83
CA ALA A 639 6.37 -17.11 15.21
C ALA A 639 6.86 -16.02 16.20
N ALA A 640 7.91 -15.28 15.85
CA ALA A 640 8.42 -14.15 16.64
C ALA A 640 7.40 -13.01 16.68
N TRP A 641 6.89 -12.60 15.51
CA TRP A 641 5.86 -11.57 15.37
C TRP A 641 4.59 -11.90 16.17
N GLY A 642 4.06 -13.12 16.05
CA GLY A 642 2.89 -13.60 16.79
C GLY A 642 3.13 -13.64 18.31
N THR A 643 4.35 -13.98 18.75
CA THR A 643 4.73 -13.93 20.18
C THR A 643 4.76 -12.50 20.70
N THR A 644 5.36 -11.57 19.95
CA THR A 644 5.43 -10.15 20.31
C THR A 644 4.04 -9.50 20.29
N LEU A 645 3.18 -9.87 19.34
CA LEU A 645 1.79 -9.43 19.28
C LEU A 645 0.96 -9.90 20.47
N ARG A 646 1.10 -11.16 20.92
CA ARG A 646 0.45 -11.64 22.15
C ARG A 646 0.88 -10.82 23.36
N ARG A 647 2.18 -10.64 23.55
CA ARG A 647 2.73 -9.83 24.67
C ARG A 647 2.21 -8.38 24.66
N ALA A 648 2.10 -7.77 23.48
CA ALA A 648 1.56 -6.42 23.32
C ALA A 648 0.04 -6.35 23.57
N SER A 649 -0.69 -7.39 23.14
CA SER A 649 -2.14 -7.50 23.29
C SER A 649 -2.54 -7.71 24.74
N ASP A 650 -1.77 -8.53 25.47
CA ASP A 650 -1.95 -8.79 26.89
C ASP A 650 -1.76 -7.47 27.63
N ALA A 651 -0.53 -7.02 27.91
CA ALA A 651 -0.18 -5.78 28.65
C ALA A 651 -1.26 -5.36 29.70
N ASP A 652 -1.27 -4.16 30.27
CA ASP A 652 -2.45 -3.68 31.00
C ASP A 652 -2.56 -2.20 30.66
N ALA A 653 -3.76 -1.75 30.31
CA ALA A 653 -3.98 -0.39 29.86
C ALA A 653 -5.11 0.21 30.70
N ARG A 654 -4.72 0.80 31.83
CA ARG A 654 -5.67 1.43 32.77
C ARG A 654 -5.86 2.92 32.54
N HIS A 655 -4.98 3.56 31.77
CA HIS A 655 -5.01 4.99 31.52
C HIS A 655 -4.84 5.30 30.03
N ALA A 656 -5.24 6.51 29.62
CA ALA A 656 -5.29 6.91 28.20
C ALA A 656 -3.94 6.71 27.48
N SER A 657 -2.84 7.19 28.06
CA SER A 657 -1.50 7.02 27.45
C SER A 657 -1.05 5.55 27.35
N ALA A 658 -1.51 4.64 28.23
CA ALA A 658 -1.23 3.21 28.09
C ALA A 658 -1.95 2.60 26.87
N TRP A 659 -3.19 3.03 26.60
CA TRP A 659 -3.92 2.64 25.39
C TRP A 659 -3.21 3.11 24.12
N LEU A 660 -2.75 4.37 24.09
CA LEU A 660 -2.02 4.89 22.94
C LEU A 660 -0.68 4.17 22.74
N ARG A 661 0.04 3.89 23.83
CA ARG A 661 1.28 3.10 23.77
C ARG A 661 1.05 1.70 23.20
N ARG A 662 -0.01 1.02 23.64
CA ARG A 662 -0.42 -0.27 23.09
C ARG A 662 -0.73 -0.16 21.60
N ALA A 663 -1.46 0.88 21.19
CA ALA A 663 -1.74 1.13 19.77
C ALA A 663 -0.46 1.33 18.95
N VAL A 664 0.55 2.06 19.46
CA VAL A 664 1.84 2.26 18.79
C VAL A 664 2.56 0.93 18.58
N VAL A 665 2.71 0.10 19.63
CA VAL A 665 3.37 -1.21 19.50
C VAL A 665 2.67 -2.07 18.45
N VAL A 666 1.33 -2.15 18.51
CA VAL A 666 0.55 -2.96 17.56
C VAL A 666 0.60 -2.37 16.15
N SER A 667 0.64 -1.04 15.99
CA SER A 667 0.87 -0.39 14.68
C SER A 667 2.21 -0.77 14.07
N MET A 668 3.29 -0.81 14.86
CA MET A 668 4.61 -1.24 14.40
C MET A 668 4.63 -2.72 14.01
N LEU A 669 3.87 -3.55 14.72
CA LEU A 669 3.66 -4.95 14.32
C LEU A 669 2.84 -5.06 13.02
N ASN A 670 1.81 -4.22 12.85
CA ASN A 670 1.06 -4.14 11.59
C ASN A 670 1.91 -3.63 10.43
N GLU A 671 2.87 -2.76 10.70
CA GLU A 671 3.89 -2.32 9.75
C GLU A 671 4.81 -3.46 9.35
N SER A 672 5.38 -4.18 10.32
CA SER A 672 6.19 -5.38 10.08
C SER A 672 5.43 -6.41 9.22
N ALA A 673 4.15 -6.66 9.54
CA ALA A 673 3.30 -7.57 8.77
C ALA A 673 3.04 -7.09 7.34
N ALA A 674 2.79 -5.80 7.15
CA ALA A 674 2.59 -5.22 5.82
C ALA A 674 3.87 -5.29 4.97
N LEU A 675 5.04 -5.03 5.56
CA LEU A 675 6.33 -5.13 4.90
C LEU A 675 6.64 -6.57 4.51
N ALA A 676 6.48 -7.52 5.44
CA ALA A 676 6.66 -8.94 5.18
C ALA A 676 5.75 -9.45 4.05
N TRP A 677 4.48 -9.01 4.05
CA TRP A 677 3.53 -9.36 2.99
C TRP A 677 3.88 -8.75 1.63
N SER A 678 4.48 -7.56 1.61
CA SER A 678 4.95 -6.92 0.37
C SER A 678 6.26 -7.50 -0.17
N GLY A 679 6.90 -8.39 0.59
CA GLY A 679 8.19 -9.00 0.29
C GLY A 679 9.37 -8.37 1.03
N ASP A 680 9.26 -7.15 1.55
CA ASP A 680 10.35 -6.48 2.27
C ASP A 680 10.66 -7.13 3.64
N SER A 681 11.39 -8.24 3.60
CA SER A 681 11.77 -9.04 4.77
C SER A 681 12.71 -8.28 5.72
N ALA A 682 13.68 -7.55 5.17
CA ALA A 682 14.61 -6.74 5.96
C ALA A 682 13.88 -5.59 6.70
N GLY A 683 12.97 -4.90 6.00
CA GLY A 683 12.10 -3.91 6.61
C GLY A 683 11.19 -4.51 7.68
N ALA A 684 10.63 -5.70 7.41
CA ALA A 684 9.78 -6.41 8.37
C ALA A 684 10.52 -6.78 9.66
N ASP A 685 11.73 -7.33 9.57
CA ASP A 685 12.59 -7.68 10.70
C ASP A 685 13.00 -6.45 11.51
N SER A 686 13.36 -5.36 10.82
CA SER A 686 13.69 -4.07 11.44
C SER A 686 12.50 -3.53 12.24
N ALA A 687 11.30 -3.49 11.64
CA ALA A 687 10.08 -3.03 12.31
C ALA A 687 9.68 -3.92 13.49
N LEU A 688 9.86 -5.25 13.38
CA LEU A 688 9.63 -6.19 14.50
C LEU A 688 10.61 -5.93 15.65
N THR A 689 11.89 -5.78 15.34
CA THR A 689 12.94 -5.47 16.34
C THR A 689 12.67 -4.13 17.04
N GLU A 690 12.25 -3.11 16.28
CA GLU A 690 11.87 -1.80 16.82
C GLU A 690 10.65 -1.94 17.77
N ALA A 691 9.64 -2.73 17.38
CA ALA A 691 8.46 -2.99 18.20
C ALA A 691 8.81 -3.72 19.51
N GLU A 692 9.71 -4.71 19.45
CA GLU A 692 10.20 -5.43 20.63
C GLU A 692 11.00 -4.52 21.56
N ALA A 693 11.90 -3.70 21.02
CA ALA A 693 12.64 -2.71 21.78
C ALA A 693 11.70 -1.71 22.46
N PHE A 694 10.68 -1.24 21.73
CA PHE A 694 9.68 -0.31 22.27
C PHE A 694 8.78 -0.94 23.34
N LEU A 695 8.41 -2.22 23.18
CA LEU A 695 7.66 -2.99 24.18
C LEU A 695 8.52 -3.22 25.45
N ASN A 696 9.79 -3.58 25.28
CA ASN A 696 10.72 -3.87 26.37
C ASN A 696 11.22 -2.62 27.10
N THR A 697 11.18 -1.46 26.45
CA THR A 697 11.43 -0.16 27.10
C THR A 697 10.36 0.02 28.16
N ARG A 698 10.61 -0.42 29.41
CA ARG A 698 9.67 -0.24 30.54
C ARG A 698 9.21 1.20 30.53
N SER A 699 7.90 1.43 30.76
CA SER A 699 7.29 2.76 30.84
C SER A 699 8.05 3.62 31.88
N ALA A 700 9.17 4.23 31.51
CA ALA A 700 9.67 5.41 32.17
C ALA A 700 8.61 6.53 32.09
N ALA A 701 7.67 6.40 31.14
CA ALA A 701 6.48 7.22 30.94
C ALA A 701 5.35 7.07 32.00
N THR A 702 5.32 6.02 32.84
CA THR A 702 4.54 6.13 34.11
C THR A 702 5.16 7.13 35.10
N GLY A 703 6.26 7.76 34.70
CA GLY A 703 6.89 8.93 35.30
C GLY A 703 6.13 10.25 35.17
N SER A 704 4.80 10.24 35.00
CA SER A 704 3.97 11.34 35.54
C SER A 704 4.35 11.60 37.01
N GLY A 705 4.74 10.55 37.73
CA GLY A 705 5.38 10.68 39.04
C GLY A 705 6.85 11.08 39.03
N ARG A 706 7.61 11.12 37.93
CA ARG A 706 9.06 11.45 37.95
C ARG A 706 9.31 12.94 38.03
N ALA A 707 8.60 13.77 37.27
CA ALA A 707 8.69 15.23 37.44
C ALA A 707 8.19 15.65 38.83
N ALA A 708 7.08 15.06 39.29
CA ALA A 708 6.59 15.25 40.66
C ALA A 708 7.58 14.72 41.72
N ARG A 709 8.17 13.53 41.54
CA ARG A 709 9.17 12.95 42.47
C ARG A 709 10.51 13.66 42.44
N LEU A 710 10.89 14.31 41.35
CA LEU A 710 12.07 15.18 41.28
C LEU A 710 11.87 16.47 42.11
N ILE A 711 10.61 16.87 42.32
CA ILE A 711 10.23 17.91 43.28
C ILE A 711 10.16 17.34 44.72
N GLU A 712 9.84 16.05 44.88
CA GLU A 712 9.90 15.34 46.16
C GLU A 712 11.33 14.93 46.57
N HIS A 713 11.47 14.56 47.84
CA HIS A 713 12.71 14.55 48.60
C HIS A 713 13.87 13.78 47.94
N ALA A 714 15.02 14.45 47.82
CA ALA A 714 16.30 13.81 47.51
C ALA A 714 16.64 12.71 48.55
N PRO A 715 17.37 11.66 48.15
CA PRO A 715 17.97 10.74 49.13
C PRO A 715 18.79 11.53 50.16
N ALA A 716 18.79 11.08 51.42
CA ALA A 716 19.50 11.75 52.52
C ALA A 716 21.00 11.94 52.22
N ASP A 717 21.60 11.01 51.48
CA ASP A 717 22.98 11.07 50.99
C ASP A 717 23.12 11.64 49.56
N GLY A 718 22.21 12.53 49.17
CA GLY A 718 22.23 13.21 47.87
C GLY A 718 23.46 14.11 47.63
N TRP A 719 23.58 14.65 46.41
CA TRP A 719 24.70 15.53 46.05
C TRP A 719 24.79 16.74 47.01
N TRP A 720 23.65 17.34 47.34
CA TRP A 720 23.55 18.48 48.25
C TRP A 720 24.18 18.20 49.61
N SER A 721 24.03 16.99 50.17
CA SER A 721 24.56 16.68 51.50
C SER A 721 26.07 16.50 51.48
N ARG A 722 26.62 15.93 50.40
CA ARG A 722 28.08 15.88 50.17
C ARG A 722 28.65 17.28 49.95
N TYR A 723 27.92 18.14 49.24
CA TYR A 723 28.31 19.53 49.01
C TYR A 723 28.36 20.33 50.32
N LEU A 724 27.34 20.21 51.17
CA LEU A 724 27.33 20.87 52.48
C LEU A 724 28.41 20.31 53.42
N ARG A 725 28.67 19.00 53.39
CA ARG A 725 29.76 18.35 54.16
C ARG A 725 31.16 18.82 53.75
N ALA A 726 31.35 19.24 52.49
CA ALA A 726 32.62 19.81 52.04
C ALA A 726 32.98 21.12 52.78
N GLY A 727 31.99 21.80 53.40
CA GLY A 727 32.20 22.92 54.30
C GLY A 727 32.99 24.07 53.65
N ALA A 728 34.11 24.45 54.27
CA ALA A 728 34.98 25.52 53.77
C ALA A 728 35.96 25.09 52.67
N SER A 729 36.01 23.79 52.31
CA SER A 729 36.95 23.29 51.30
C SER A 729 36.53 23.74 49.89
N VAL A 730 37.15 24.81 49.40
CA VAL A 730 36.90 25.37 48.06
C VAL A 730 37.15 24.35 46.95
N PRO A 731 38.27 23.59 46.93
CA PRO A 731 38.52 22.61 45.87
C PRO A 731 37.43 21.53 45.81
N ALA A 732 37.04 20.98 46.96
CA ALA A 732 36.00 19.95 47.03
C ALA A 732 34.64 20.46 46.53
N ARG A 733 34.28 21.71 46.86
CA ARG A 733 33.04 22.34 46.37
C ARG A 733 33.07 22.55 44.84
N LEU A 734 34.20 22.98 44.29
CA LEU A 734 34.36 23.13 42.84
C LEU A 734 34.22 21.79 42.11
N ASP A 735 34.83 20.73 42.63
CA ASP A 735 34.73 19.39 42.03
C ASP A 735 33.29 18.85 42.10
N LEU A 736 32.59 19.08 43.21
CA LEU A 736 31.19 18.70 43.32
C LEU A 736 30.29 19.51 42.37
N LEU A 737 30.53 20.80 42.14
CA LEU A 737 29.77 21.57 41.15
C LEU A 737 30.01 21.10 39.71
N ARG A 738 31.23 20.64 39.40
CA ARG A 738 31.54 20.01 38.11
C ARG A 738 30.86 18.66 37.97
N ASP A 739 30.92 17.80 39.00
CA ASP A 739 30.19 16.53 39.08
C ASP A 739 28.69 16.75 38.82
N LEU A 740 28.07 17.73 39.48
CA LEU A 740 26.66 18.05 39.24
C LEU A 740 26.38 18.46 37.80
N GLY A 741 27.26 19.27 37.20
CA GLY A 741 27.15 19.69 35.80
C GLY A 741 27.21 18.54 34.80
N HIS A 742 27.79 17.39 35.17
CA HIS A 742 27.85 16.19 34.32
C HIS A 742 26.62 15.27 34.44
N ARG A 743 25.79 15.42 35.48
CA ARG A 743 24.64 14.51 35.75
C ARG A 743 23.43 14.70 34.83
N GLY A 744 23.42 15.77 34.03
CA GLY A 744 22.31 16.15 33.16
C GLY A 744 21.08 16.71 33.91
N PRO A 745 20.18 17.44 33.22
CA PRO A 745 19.07 18.17 33.84
C PRO A 745 18.00 17.27 34.50
N ALA A 746 17.88 16.01 34.07
CA ALA A 746 16.86 15.06 34.52
C ALA A 746 17.16 14.39 35.87
N ASN A 747 18.37 14.59 36.43
CA ASN A 747 18.85 13.89 37.63
C ASN A 747 19.16 14.86 38.79
N ILE A 748 18.49 16.02 38.82
CA ILE A 748 18.68 17.02 39.86
C ILE A 748 17.43 17.09 40.71
N TYR A 749 17.60 16.79 42.00
CA TYR A 749 16.52 16.87 42.97
C TYR A 749 16.34 18.30 43.47
N ARG A 750 15.18 18.58 44.07
CA ARG A 750 14.85 19.90 44.65
C ARG A 750 15.94 20.43 45.59
N GLN A 751 16.49 19.59 46.47
CA GLN A 751 17.54 19.99 47.43
C GLN A 751 18.85 20.35 46.71
N ASP A 752 19.24 19.58 45.70
CA ASP A 752 20.44 19.86 44.89
C ASP A 752 20.29 21.19 44.16
N ALA A 753 19.13 21.41 43.52
CA ALA A 753 18.81 22.65 42.84
C ALA A 753 18.79 23.86 43.80
N THR A 754 18.25 23.70 45.02
CA THR A 754 18.22 24.77 46.03
C THR A 754 19.62 25.18 46.45
N VAL A 755 20.50 24.20 46.72
CA VAL A 755 21.91 24.47 47.06
C VAL A 755 22.63 25.10 45.88
N LEU A 756 22.48 24.56 44.67
CA LEU A 756 23.09 25.11 43.45
C LEU A 756 22.68 26.56 43.20
N VAL A 757 21.38 26.87 43.28
CA VAL A 757 20.84 28.22 43.09
C VAL A 757 21.38 29.18 44.15
N ARG A 758 21.39 28.78 45.43
CA ARG A 758 21.96 29.60 46.50
C ARG A 758 23.44 29.91 46.27
N GLU A 759 24.21 28.92 45.86
CA GLU A 759 25.64 29.07 45.56
C GLU A 759 25.89 29.95 44.33
N ALA A 760 25.08 29.79 43.28
CA ALA A 760 25.14 30.64 42.08
C ALA A 760 24.84 32.11 42.40
N LEU A 761 24.00 32.38 43.40
CA LEU A 761 23.57 33.74 43.73
C LEU A 761 24.43 34.40 44.81
N ARG A 762 24.86 33.64 45.83
CA ARG A 762 25.51 34.16 47.04
C ARG A 762 26.78 33.43 47.45
N GLY A 763 27.24 32.48 46.65
CA GLY A 763 28.42 31.68 46.97
C GLY A 763 29.66 32.52 47.25
N SER A 764 30.45 32.05 48.20
CA SER A 764 31.79 32.54 48.52
C SER A 764 32.75 31.34 48.60
N PRO A 765 33.99 31.45 48.06
CA PRO A 765 34.56 32.60 47.33
C PRO A 765 33.97 32.78 45.92
N ALA A 766 34.32 33.89 45.24
CA ALA A 766 33.78 34.25 43.93
C ALA A 766 33.90 33.14 42.87
N GLN A 767 34.98 32.35 42.91
CA GLN A 767 35.18 31.20 42.01
C GLN A 767 34.09 30.12 42.14
N VAL A 768 33.62 29.85 43.36
CA VAL A 768 32.54 28.88 43.60
C VAL A 768 31.24 29.40 43.02
N ARG A 769 30.95 30.69 43.21
CA ARG A 769 29.76 31.35 42.67
C ARG A 769 29.75 31.32 41.14
N GLU A 770 30.86 31.67 40.50
CA GLU A 770 30.98 31.65 39.05
C GLU A 770 30.79 30.24 38.48
N THR A 771 31.41 29.24 39.11
CA THR A 771 31.24 27.83 38.71
C THR A 771 29.79 27.38 38.90
N ALA A 772 29.15 27.75 40.02
CA ALA A 772 27.75 27.44 40.27
C ALA A 772 26.81 28.11 39.26
N MET A 773 27.07 29.36 38.85
CA MET A 773 26.33 30.04 37.78
C MET A 773 26.50 29.32 36.44
N GLN A 774 27.71 28.89 36.10
CA GLN A 774 27.97 28.11 34.87
C GLN A 774 27.25 26.76 34.90
N THR A 775 27.32 26.04 36.03
CA THR A 775 26.59 24.78 36.24
C THR A 775 25.09 25.00 36.12
N MET A 776 24.53 26.04 36.75
CA MET A 776 23.11 26.37 36.64
C MET A 776 22.68 26.69 35.21
N ARG A 777 23.50 27.41 34.43
CA ARG A 777 23.24 27.69 33.00
C ARG A 777 23.23 26.43 32.13
N ARG A 778 23.98 25.38 32.49
CA ARG A 778 23.93 24.07 31.81
C ARG A 778 22.68 23.27 32.18
N LEU A 779 22.03 23.63 33.28
CA LEU A 779 20.92 22.91 33.89
C LEU A 779 19.60 23.70 33.83
N THR A 780 19.50 24.68 32.92
CA THR A 780 18.29 25.49 32.69
C THR A 780 17.09 24.65 32.26
N ALA A 781 17.32 23.49 31.65
CA ALA A 781 16.30 22.51 31.30
C ALA A 781 15.80 21.65 32.50
N SER A 782 16.25 21.92 33.73
CA SER A 782 15.78 21.23 34.93
C SER A 782 14.64 21.99 35.62
N PRO A 783 13.43 21.42 35.76
CA PRO A 783 12.31 22.06 36.47
C PRO A 783 12.66 22.39 37.93
N ALA A 784 13.47 21.55 38.58
CA ALA A 784 13.92 21.75 39.95
C ALA A 784 14.76 23.03 40.10
N VAL A 785 15.60 23.35 39.12
CA VAL A 785 16.42 24.58 39.09
C VAL A 785 15.55 25.81 38.92
N VAL A 786 14.59 25.78 37.99
CA VAL A 786 13.64 26.89 37.78
C VAL A 786 12.79 27.12 39.03
N ASN A 787 12.32 26.05 39.67
CA ASN A 787 11.54 26.14 40.91
C ASN A 787 12.38 26.66 42.10
N ALA A 788 13.62 26.19 42.25
CA ALA A 788 14.53 26.71 43.28
C ALA A 788 14.88 28.20 43.07
N LEU A 789 15.00 28.64 41.81
CA LEU A 789 15.20 30.05 41.46
C LEU A 789 13.96 30.90 41.77
N LEU A 790 12.75 30.36 41.55
CA LEU A 790 11.50 30.97 42.00
C LEU A 790 11.44 31.12 43.54
N ASP A 791 11.87 30.10 44.28
CA ASP A 791 11.89 30.11 45.75
C ASP A 791 12.86 31.17 46.31
N GLU A 792 14.02 31.39 45.68
CA GLU A 792 15.01 32.39 46.12
C GLU A 792 14.76 33.80 45.56
N LEU A 793 13.87 33.96 44.57
CA LEU A 793 13.58 35.23 43.89
C LEU A 793 13.28 36.42 44.82
N PRO A 794 12.47 36.29 45.90
CA PRO A 794 12.15 37.42 46.78
C PRO A 794 13.38 38.04 47.47
N ARG A 795 14.48 37.29 47.55
CA ARG A 795 15.69 37.70 48.24
C ARG A 795 16.82 38.11 47.29
N LEU A 796 16.54 38.17 45.99
CA LEU A 796 17.50 38.53 44.97
C LEU A 796 17.66 40.05 44.87
N PRO A 797 18.91 40.57 44.89
CA PRO A 797 19.14 41.97 44.60
C PRO A 797 18.86 42.25 43.13
N ASP A 798 18.34 43.44 42.84
CA ASP A 798 18.05 43.87 41.48
C ASP A 798 19.33 44.36 40.78
N THR A 799 20.23 43.43 40.46
CA THR A 799 21.47 43.72 39.74
C THR A 799 21.37 43.26 38.28
N ARG A 800 22.09 43.92 37.38
CA ARG A 800 22.16 43.55 35.95
C ARG A 800 22.50 42.08 35.74
N GLY A 801 23.50 41.55 36.47
CA GLY A 801 23.90 40.15 36.38
C GLY A 801 22.81 39.17 36.83
N THR A 802 22.06 39.53 37.88
CA THR A 802 20.89 38.73 38.32
C THR A 802 19.78 38.74 37.27
N ARG A 803 19.50 39.90 36.66
CA ARG A 803 18.54 39.98 35.54
C ARG A 803 18.97 39.07 34.40
N GLU A 804 20.18 39.23 33.87
CA GLU A 804 20.73 38.41 32.77
C GLU A 804 20.69 36.91 33.06
N LEU A 805 20.96 36.51 34.31
CA LEU A 805 20.85 35.12 34.74
C LEU A 805 19.40 34.61 34.66
N ILE A 806 18.43 35.37 35.18
CA ILE A 806 17.01 35.00 35.08
C ILE A 806 16.52 34.96 33.64
N ALA A 807 16.92 35.91 32.77
CA ALA A 807 16.65 35.84 31.33
C ALA A 807 17.11 34.51 30.73
N SER A 808 18.37 34.14 31.03
CA SER A 808 18.96 32.92 30.47
C SER A 808 18.26 31.64 30.92
N VAL A 809 17.72 31.61 32.13
CA VAL A 809 16.98 30.45 32.68
C VAL A 809 15.54 30.42 32.16
N ALA A 810 14.89 31.58 32.04
CA ALA A 810 13.50 31.69 31.61
C ALA A 810 13.31 31.66 30.08
N TYR A 811 14.40 31.76 29.29
CA TYR A 811 14.37 31.98 27.83
C TYR A 811 13.48 33.18 27.42
N ALA A 812 13.44 34.21 28.27
CA ALA A 812 12.61 35.39 28.08
C ALA A 812 13.45 36.67 28.16
N SER A 813 13.01 37.71 27.44
CA SER A 813 13.59 39.04 27.57
C SER A 813 13.41 39.55 29.00
N THR A 814 14.48 40.10 29.58
CA THR A 814 14.52 40.59 30.97
C THR A 814 14.01 42.00 31.17
N ASN A 815 13.65 42.72 30.12
CA ASN A 815 13.21 44.08 30.26
C ASN A 815 11.76 44.08 30.76
N PRO A 816 11.50 44.48 32.03
CA PRO A 816 10.14 44.67 32.49
C PRO A 816 9.46 45.71 31.60
N ARG A 817 8.14 45.63 31.49
CA ARG A 817 7.38 46.74 30.89
C ARG A 817 7.62 47.99 31.73
N GLU A 818 7.58 49.15 31.10
CA GLU A 818 7.75 50.42 31.79
C GLU A 818 6.75 50.51 32.98
N GLY A 819 7.28 50.71 34.19
CA GLY A 819 6.49 50.71 35.44
C GLY A 819 6.22 49.35 36.11
N GLU A 820 6.60 48.21 35.52
CA GLU A 820 6.46 46.89 36.13
C GLU A 820 7.63 46.59 37.10
N PRO A 821 7.38 46.27 38.38
CA PRO A 821 8.43 45.86 39.31
C PRO A 821 9.19 44.64 38.80
N TRP A 822 10.53 44.69 38.79
CA TRP A 822 11.36 43.65 38.20
C TRP A 822 11.07 42.25 38.77
N HIS A 823 10.83 42.12 40.08
CA HIS A 823 10.53 40.84 40.72
C HIS A 823 9.21 40.22 40.23
N HIS A 824 8.20 41.04 39.91
CA HIS A 824 6.94 40.54 39.35
C HIS A 824 7.14 40.00 37.94
N HIS A 825 7.91 40.72 37.12
CA HIS A 825 8.27 40.30 35.79
C HIS A 825 9.07 38.98 35.81
N ALA A 826 10.13 38.92 36.62
CA ALA A 826 10.97 37.73 36.79
C ALA A 826 10.15 36.51 37.26
N ARG A 827 9.26 36.70 38.23
CA ARG A 827 8.38 35.64 38.73
C ARG A 827 7.47 35.11 37.63
N ARG A 828 6.83 36.00 36.86
CA ARG A 828 5.95 35.61 35.75
C ARG A 828 6.71 34.80 34.70
N SER A 829 7.90 35.25 34.30
CA SER A 829 8.72 34.56 33.29
C SER A 829 9.18 33.18 33.76
N LEU A 830 9.62 33.05 35.02
CA LEU A 830 10.03 31.77 35.58
C LEU A 830 8.84 30.81 35.82
N VAL A 831 7.67 31.32 36.24
CA VAL A 831 6.45 30.50 36.35
C VAL A 831 6.00 30.02 34.98
N ALA A 832 5.99 30.90 33.96
CA ALA A 832 5.65 30.52 32.59
C ALA A 832 6.59 29.42 32.08
N ARG A 833 7.90 29.56 32.32
CA ARG A 833 8.90 28.54 31.95
C ARG A 833 8.70 27.22 32.70
N LEU A 834 8.42 27.28 34.01
CA LEU A 834 8.15 26.07 34.79
C LEU A 834 6.88 25.35 34.30
N LEU A 835 5.83 26.11 33.98
CA LEU A 835 4.60 25.56 33.39
C LEU A 835 4.85 24.93 32.02
N GLU A 836 5.64 25.57 31.16
CA GLU A 836 6.06 25.00 29.88
C GLU A 836 6.81 23.67 30.07
N MET A 837 7.78 23.63 30.99
CA MET A 837 8.59 22.44 31.26
C MET A 837 7.82 21.32 31.94
N THR A 838 6.84 21.66 32.79
CA THR A 838 5.98 20.66 33.43
C THR A 838 4.89 20.17 32.50
N ALA A 839 4.39 21.00 31.59
CA ALA A 839 3.53 20.58 30.49
C ALA A 839 4.29 19.64 29.54
N SER A 840 5.54 19.96 29.19
CA SER A 840 6.40 19.11 28.37
C SER A 840 6.93 17.86 29.08
N ALA A 841 6.85 17.78 30.41
CA ALA A 841 7.22 16.59 31.17
C ALA A 841 6.00 15.75 31.60
N GLY A 842 4.79 16.22 31.28
CA GLY A 842 3.54 15.60 31.66
C GLY A 842 3.13 14.46 30.72
N GLU A 843 1.99 13.84 31.04
CA GLU A 843 1.36 12.81 30.21
C GLU A 843 1.10 13.28 28.77
N LEU A 844 0.88 14.59 28.57
CA LEU A 844 0.65 15.19 27.25
C LEU A 844 1.88 15.07 26.33
N SER A 845 3.10 15.32 26.80
CA SER A 845 4.29 15.13 25.96
C SER A 845 4.51 13.66 25.62
N ALA A 846 4.21 12.74 26.54
CA ALA A 846 4.24 11.32 26.23
C ALA A 846 3.18 10.95 25.18
N VAL A 847 2.00 11.60 25.21
CA VAL A 847 0.98 11.44 24.18
C VAL A 847 1.46 11.97 22.83
N ASP A 848 2.13 13.13 22.78
CA ASP A 848 2.69 13.70 21.55
C ASP A 848 3.78 12.78 20.95
N ASP A 849 4.75 12.33 21.76
CA ASP A 849 5.79 11.38 21.34
C ASP A 849 5.20 10.07 20.79
N LEU A 850 4.14 9.57 21.44
CA LEU A 850 3.43 8.37 20.99
C LEU A 850 2.65 8.62 19.71
N ALA A 851 2.03 9.80 19.56
CA ALA A 851 1.33 10.18 18.35
C ALA A 851 2.28 10.31 17.15
N ASP A 852 3.48 10.87 17.36
CA ASP A 852 4.52 10.97 16.33
C ASP A 852 5.03 9.57 15.91
N ARG A 853 5.25 8.67 16.87
CA ARG A 853 5.60 7.27 16.56
C ARG A 853 4.50 6.55 15.79
N LEU A 854 3.24 6.76 16.16
CA LEU A 854 2.10 6.21 15.42
C LEU A 854 2.08 6.75 13.99
N ALA A 855 2.25 8.07 13.82
CA ALA A 855 2.29 8.72 12.51
C ALA A 855 3.43 8.16 11.64
N MET A 856 4.62 7.99 12.22
CA MET A 856 5.79 7.43 11.53
C MET A 856 5.53 5.99 11.07
N SER A 857 4.95 5.15 11.92
CA SER A 857 4.59 3.77 11.54
C SER A 857 3.56 3.73 10.40
N TYR A 858 2.56 4.62 10.42
CA TYR A 858 1.62 4.78 9.32
C TYR A 858 2.30 5.29 8.04
N ALA A 859 3.22 6.24 8.14
CA ALA A 859 3.97 6.77 7.00
C ALA A 859 4.81 5.68 6.33
N ARG A 860 5.51 4.84 7.11
CA ARG A 860 6.28 3.71 6.59
C ARG A 860 5.39 2.65 5.92
N ARG A 861 4.22 2.36 6.49
CA ARG A 861 3.21 1.51 5.83
C ARG A 861 2.68 2.10 4.52
N ALA A 862 2.49 3.43 4.48
CA ALA A 862 1.95 4.13 3.32
C ALA A 862 2.98 4.31 2.20
N ALA A 863 4.28 4.30 2.53
CA ALA A 863 5.35 4.47 1.57
C ALA A 863 5.30 3.38 0.50
N ASN A 864 5.48 3.81 -0.75
CA ASN A 864 5.82 2.87 -1.82
C ASN A 864 7.26 2.41 -1.59
N PRO A 865 7.59 1.14 -1.91
CA PRO A 865 8.97 0.66 -1.88
C PRO A 865 9.88 1.65 -2.62
N GLY A 866 10.83 2.26 -1.91
CA GLY A 866 11.79 3.23 -2.46
C GLY A 866 11.48 4.72 -2.26
N ALA A 867 10.40 5.10 -1.58
CA ALA A 867 10.19 6.50 -1.19
C ALA A 867 11.17 6.92 -0.08
N SER A 868 11.87 8.04 -0.25
CA SER A 868 12.82 8.57 0.75
C SER A 868 12.09 9.07 2.00
N GLU A 869 12.64 8.75 3.17
CA GLU A 869 12.08 8.91 4.53
C GLU A 869 11.90 10.38 5.02
N SER A 870 11.85 11.37 4.13
CA SER A 870 12.29 12.73 4.48
C SER A 870 11.26 13.70 5.09
N ASP A 871 10.00 13.35 5.36
CA ASP A 871 9.09 14.28 6.05
C ASP A 871 8.08 13.55 6.95
N ALA A 872 7.90 14.08 8.17
CA ALA A 872 6.88 13.60 9.11
C ALA A 872 5.47 13.92 8.56
N VAL A 873 4.88 12.98 7.83
CA VAL A 873 3.51 13.09 7.33
C VAL A 873 2.53 12.82 8.47
N ALA A 874 1.51 13.67 8.60
CA ALA A 874 0.46 13.49 9.59
C ALA A 874 -0.21 12.11 9.46
N ALA A 875 -0.43 11.41 10.58
CA ALA A 875 -0.97 10.05 10.62
C ALA A 875 -2.25 9.87 9.78
N GLY A 876 -3.16 10.84 9.80
CA GLY A 876 -4.40 10.81 9.01
C GLY A 876 -4.18 10.77 7.49
N VAL A 877 -3.17 11.48 6.98
CA VAL A 877 -2.83 11.46 5.55
C VAL A 877 -2.25 10.11 5.18
N SER A 878 -1.33 9.60 5.99
CA SER A 878 -0.74 8.27 5.78
C SER A 878 -1.79 7.15 5.84
N ALA A 879 -2.75 7.22 6.78
CA ALA A 879 -3.87 6.28 6.86
C ALA A 879 -4.75 6.32 5.60
N ALA A 880 -5.08 7.52 5.09
CA ALA A 880 -5.82 7.68 3.85
C ALA A 880 -5.07 7.10 2.65
N SER A 881 -3.75 7.25 2.58
CA SER A 881 -2.91 6.64 1.53
C SER A 881 -2.92 5.11 1.59
N ILE A 882 -2.80 4.52 2.80
CA ILE A 882 -2.93 3.08 2.99
C ILE A 882 -4.31 2.60 2.51
N ARG A 883 -5.38 3.32 2.87
CA ARG A 883 -6.75 3.00 2.46
C ARG A 883 -6.86 2.98 0.93
N VAL A 884 -6.41 4.02 0.22
CA VAL A 884 -6.48 4.07 -1.25
C VAL A 884 -5.78 2.86 -1.89
N ARG A 885 -4.60 2.49 -1.38
CA ARG A 885 -3.86 1.32 -1.88
C ARG A 885 -4.62 0.02 -1.61
N LEU A 886 -5.20 -0.14 -0.42
CA LEU A 886 -6.02 -1.32 -0.10
C LEU A 886 -7.30 -1.35 -0.91
N GLU A 887 -7.93 -0.21 -1.20
CA GLU A 887 -9.11 -0.12 -2.04
C GLU A 887 -8.81 -0.52 -3.49
N GLN A 888 -7.67 -0.10 -4.03
CA GLN A 888 -7.18 -0.55 -5.34
C GLN A 888 -6.93 -2.06 -5.36
N ALA A 889 -6.25 -2.58 -4.33
CA ALA A 889 -6.02 -4.02 -4.20
C ALA A 889 -7.34 -4.79 -4.09
N ALA A 890 -8.28 -4.30 -3.28
CA ALA A 890 -9.56 -4.93 -3.08
C ALA A 890 -10.46 -4.87 -4.33
N SER A 891 -10.39 -3.79 -5.11
CA SER A 891 -11.14 -3.64 -6.37
C SER A 891 -10.56 -4.53 -7.48
N ALA A 892 -9.27 -4.83 -7.45
CA ALA A 892 -8.65 -5.81 -8.34
C ALA A 892 -9.04 -7.25 -7.96
N LEU A 893 -9.49 -7.48 -6.73
CA LEU A 893 -9.97 -8.78 -6.28
C LEU A 893 -11.45 -8.96 -6.65
N PRO A 894 -11.78 -9.96 -7.47
CA PRO A 894 -13.16 -10.18 -7.86
C PRO A 894 -13.95 -10.62 -6.62
N PRO A 895 -15.13 -10.04 -6.36
CA PRO A 895 -15.82 -10.19 -5.08
C PRO A 895 -16.12 -11.65 -4.77
N GLY A 896 -16.12 -12.00 -3.49
CA GLY A 896 -16.43 -13.34 -3.01
C GLY A 896 -17.88 -13.44 -2.55
N ALA A 897 -18.44 -14.65 -2.60
CA ALA A 897 -19.80 -14.96 -2.16
C ALA A 897 -20.11 -14.69 -0.69
N ARG A 898 -19.08 -14.65 0.15
CA ARG A 898 -19.22 -14.65 1.61
C ARG A 898 -18.43 -13.52 2.25
N VAL A 899 -18.34 -12.39 1.56
CA VAL A 899 -17.70 -11.21 2.15
C VAL A 899 -18.67 -10.60 3.17
N PRO A 900 -18.24 -10.36 4.42
CA PRO A 900 -19.13 -9.84 5.47
C PRO A 900 -19.60 -8.41 5.20
N ILE A 901 -18.79 -7.61 4.50
CA ILE A 901 -19.07 -6.22 4.15
C ILE A 901 -18.57 -5.98 2.72
N THR A 902 -19.43 -5.53 1.81
CA THR A 902 -19.06 -5.24 0.41
C THR A 902 -18.23 -3.95 0.29
N LEU A 903 -17.48 -3.76 -0.80
CA LEU A 903 -16.70 -2.53 -1.02
C LEU A 903 -17.57 -1.26 -1.01
N GLU A 904 -18.75 -1.33 -1.64
CA GLU A 904 -19.72 -0.23 -1.63
C GLU A 904 -20.18 0.10 -0.20
N GLU A 905 -20.44 -0.93 0.61
CA GLU A 905 -20.82 -0.74 2.00
C GLU A 905 -19.70 -0.14 2.85
N ILE A 906 -18.44 -0.54 2.61
CA ILE A 906 -17.27 0.04 3.26
C ILE A 906 -17.16 1.53 2.93
N GLU A 907 -17.27 1.91 1.65
CA GLU A 907 -17.18 3.32 1.24
C GLU A 907 -18.36 4.14 1.75
N ARG A 908 -19.58 3.60 1.73
CA ARG A 908 -20.77 4.24 2.31
C ARG A 908 -20.60 4.50 3.80
N ARG A 909 -20.12 3.51 4.56
CA ARG A 909 -19.83 3.64 6.00
C ARG A 909 -18.72 4.65 6.25
N ARG A 910 -17.65 4.61 5.48
CA ARG A 910 -16.55 5.59 5.56
C ARG A 910 -17.06 7.01 5.33
N SER A 911 -17.74 7.25 4.22
CA SER A 911 -18.30 8.56 3.87
C SER A 911 -19.24 9.09 4.96
N SER A 912 -20.09 8.22 5.52
CA SER A 912 -20.98 8.55 6.63
C SER A 912 -20.23 8.91 7.93
N ARG A 913 -19.14 8.20 8.24
CA ARG A 913 -18.30 8.52 9.42
C ARG A 913 -17.47 9.79 9.19
N ALA A 914 -17.00 10.01 7.97
CA ALA A 914 -16.18 11.17 7.59
C ALA A 914 -16.97 12.49 7.72
N SER A 915 -18.26 12.49 7.39
CA SER A 915 -19.12 13.69 7.53
C SER A 915 -19.35 14.10 8.99
N LEU A 916 -19.24 13.15 9.93
CA LEU A 916 -19.37 13.38 11.37
C LEU A 916 -18.03 13.69 12.05
N ALA A 917 -16.90 13.46 11.38
CA ALA A 917 -15.58 13.56 11.96
C ALA A 917 -15.05 15.02 11.97
N HIS A 918 -14.82 15.54 13.18
CA HIS A 918 -14.27 16.86 13.44
C HIS A 918 -12.84 16.73 14.00
N GLY A 919 -11.89 17.42 13.38
CA GLY A 919 -10.49 17.41 13.79
C GLY A 919 -9.66 16.23 13.24
N SER A 920 -8.36 16.26 13.51
CA SER A 920 -7.38 15.32 12.94
C SER A 920 -7.51 13.90 13.50
N VAL A 921 -7.71 13.75 14.81
CA VAL A 921 -7.80 12.45 15.48
C VAL A 921 -9.03 11.67 15.02
N GLN A 922 -10.20 12.34 14.92
CA GLN A 922 -11.43 11.68 14.47
C GLN A 922 -11.32 11.26 13.00
N ARG A 923 -10.76 12.13 12.13
CA ARG A 923 -10.51 11.78 10.73
C ARG A 923 -9.54 10.61 10.59
N PHE A 924 -8.46 10.59 11.38
CA PHE A 924 -7.55 9.44 11.44
C PHE A 924 -8.30 8.15 11.82
N CYS A 925 -9.17 8.19 12.83
CA CYS A 925 -9.96 7.02 13.22
C CYS A 925 -10.91 6.53 12.10
N VAL A 926 -11.47 7.44 11.31
CA VAL A 926 -12.31 7.08 10.14
C VAL A 926 -11.49 6.33 9.10
N GLU A 927 -10.33 6.86 8.73
CA GLU A 927 -9.45 6.24 7.74
C GLU A 927 -8.88 4.90 8.26
N GLN A 928 -8.50 4.81 9.54
CA GLN A 928 -8.05 3.58 10.19
C GLN A 928 -9.13 2.47 10.15
N LEU A 929 -10.39 2.81 10.41
CA LEU A 929 -11.49 1.85 10.31
C LEU A 929 -11.67 1.34 8.87
N ALA A 930 -11.61 2.24 7.89
CA ALA A 930 -11.69 1.85 6.49
C ALA A 930 -10.52 0.94 6.08
N VAL A 931 -9.30 1.20 6.58
CA VAL A 931 -8.14 0.30 6.39
C VAL A 931 -8.44 -1.10 6.96
N CYS A 932 -9.01 -1.19 8.15
CA CYS A 932 -9.36 -2.47 8.76
C CYS A 932 -10.46 -3.21 7.98
N GLU A 933 -11.52 -2.52 7.56
CA GLU A 933 -12.63 -3.10 6.80
C GLU A 933 -12.16 -3.57 5.40
N LEU A 934 -11.31 -2.80 4.72
CA LEU A 934 -10.72 -3.18 3.43
C LEU A 934 -9.75 -4.37 3.58
N LEU A 935 -8.93 -4.39 4.62
CA LEU A 935 -8.07 -5.56 4.89
C LEU A 935 -8.92 -6.80 5.17
N ALA A 936 -10.01 -6.67 5.93
CA ALA A 936 -10.95 -7.76 6.17
C ALA A 936 -11.57 -8.27 4.87
N TYR A 937 -12.03 -7.38 3.99
CA TYR A 937 -12.51 -7.73 2.66
C TYR A 937 -11.47 -8.55 1.88
N ILE A 938 -10.23 -8.05 1.79
CA ILE A 938 -9.13 -8.70 1.08
C ILE A 938 -8.88 -10.10 1.63
N VAL A 939 -8.76 -10.22 2.96
CA VAL A 939 -8.50 -11.52 3.62
C VAL A 939 -9.62 -12.52 3.34
N VAL A 940 -10.89 -12.10 3.31
CA VAL A 940 -12.00 -13.02 2.98
C VAL A 940 -11.99 -13.43 1.51
N VAL A 941 -11.65 -12.52 0.60
CA VAL A 941 -11.58 -12.87 -0.83
C VAL A 941 -10.40 -13.81 -1.09
N GLU A 942 -9.26 -13.59 -0.44
CA GLU A 942 -8.09 -14.47 -0.51
C GLU A 942 -8.33 -15.82 0.20
N ARG A 943 -9.08 -15.80 1.31
CA ARG A 943 -9.32 -16.97 2.17
C ARG A 943 -10.80 -17.10 2.54
N PRO A 944 -11.68 -17.54 1.61
CA PRO A 944 -13.12 -17.60 1.85
C PRO A 944 -13.55 -18.50 3.02
N ARG A 945 -12.73 -19.50 3.39
CA ARG A 945 -13.00 -20.38 4.55
C ARG A 945 -12.89 -19.64 5.88
N GLU A 946 -12.10 -18.58 5.92
CA GLU A 946 -11.87 -17.76 7.11
C GLU A 946 -12.93 -16.65 7.28
N ALA A 947 -13.94 -16.58 6.41
CA ALA A 947 -14.99 -15.55 6.45
C ALA A 947 -15.66 -15.43 7.83
N GLY A 948 -15.92 -16.56 8.50
CA GLY A 948 -16.48 -16.57 9.87
C GLY A 948 -15.53 -15.96 10.90
N ARG A 949 -14.23 -16.29 10.85
CA ARG A 949 -13.21 -15.73 11.75
C ARG A 949 -13.03 -14.22 11.50
N VAL A 950 -12.98 -13.80 10.24
CA VAL A 950 -12.91 -12.37 9.89
C VAL A 950 -14.14 -11.61 10.40
N THR A 951 -15.34 -12.18 10.27
CA THR A 951 -16.57 -11.61 10.84
C THR A 951 -16.44 -11.44 12.35
N GLY A 952 -15.96 -12.48 13.05
CA GLY A 952 -15.70 -12.41 14.50
C GLY A 952 -14.70 -11.32 14.92
N VAL A 953 -13.68 -11.03 14.09
CA VAL A 953 -12.74 -9.93 14.31
C VAL A 953 -13.45 -8.57 14.19
N LEU A 954 -14.28 -8.38 13.15
CA LEU A 954 -15.04 -7.15 12.94
C LEU A 954 -16.10 -6.92 14.03
N ASP A 955 -16.78 -7.98 14.47
CA ASP A 955 -17.75 -7.92 15.56
C ASP A 955 -17.08 -7.56 16.90
N THR A 956 -15.92 -8.16 17.17
CA THR A 956 -15.11 -7.84 18.35
C THR A 956 -14.65 -6.38 18.31
N LEU A 957 -14.16 -5.90 17.17
CA LEU A 957 -13.82 -4.49 16.98
C LEU A 957 -15.02 -3.56 17.24
N ALA A 958 -16.19 -3.89 16.71
CA ALA A 958 -17.41 -3.11 16.89
C ALA A 958 -17.89 -3.09 18.36
N ARG A 959 -17.72 -4.19 19.09
CA ARG A 959 -18.00 -4.25 20.54
C ARG A 959 -17.01 -3.42 21.33
N GLU A 960 -15.72 -3.70 21.19
CA GLU A 960 -14.65 -3.01 21.95
C GLU A 960 -14.68 -1.49 21.74
N ARG A 961 -14.98 -1.02 20.52
CA ARG A 961 -15.11 0.42 20.27
C ARG A 961 -16.31 1.07 20.96
N ARG A 962 -17.42 0.36 21.13
CA ARG A 962 -18.60 0.85 21.85
C ARG A 962 -18.36 0.88 23.36
N GLU A 963 -17.58 -0.06 23.87
CA GLU A 963 -17.19 -0.18 25.29
C GLU A 963 -16.00 0.71 25.65
N ALA A 964 -15.31 1.30 24.66
CA ALA A 964 -14.13 2.12 24.89
C ALA A 964 -14.49 3.50 25.49
N ASP A 965 -14.06 3.73 26.73
CA ASP A 965 -14.22 5.01 27.45
C ASP A 965 -13.36 6.15 26.88
N HIS A 966 -12.38 5.85 26.01
CA HIS A 966 -11.45 6.84 25.46
C HIS A 966 -11.11 6.56 23.99
N VAL A 967 -10.86 7.61 23.20
CA VAL A 967 -10.50 7.48 21.76
C VAL A 967 -9.25 6.64 21.54
N PHE A 968 -8.25 6.71 22.42
CA PHE A 968 -7.04 5.88 22.34
C PHE A 968 -7.33 4.39 22.51
N ALA A 969 -8.35 4.01 23.30
CA ALA A 969 -8.78 2.62 23.39
C ALA A 969 -9.45 2.17 22.08
N GLN A 970 -10.21 3.05 21.40
CA GLN A 970 -10.75 2.77 20.08
C GLN A 970 -9.66 2.59 19.01
N ILE A 971 -8.61 3.42 19.04
CA ILE A 971 -7.44 3.30 18.16
C ILE A 971 -6.71 1.97 18.42
N ALA A 972 -6.49 1.62 19.69
CA ALA A 972 -5.85 0.36 20.06
C ALA A 972 -6.66 -0.88 19.64
N ALA A 973 -7.99 -0.83 19.78
CA ALA A 973 -8.89 -1.90 19.32
C ALA A 973 -8.79 -2.08 17.79
N ALA A 974 -8.76 -0.98 17.03
CA ALA A 974 -8.61 -1.03 15.57
C ALA A 974 -7.25 -1.58 15.14
N GLU A 975 -6.13 -1.17 15.76
CA GLU A 975 -4.81 -1.76 15.46
C GLU A 975 -4.77 -3.26 15.78
N ARG A 976 -5.38 -3.70 16.88
CA ARG A 976 -5.46 -5.12 17.23
C ARG A 976 -6.28 -5.90 16.21
N ALA A 977 -7.40 -5.36 15.75
CA ALA A 977 -8.21 -5.98 14.72
C ALA A 977 -7.42 -6.11 13.40
N ILE A 978 -6.69 -5.07 12.98
CA ILE A 978 -5.78 -5.13 11.81
C ILE A 978 -4.73 -6.24 12.00
N ALA A 979 -4.14 -6.36 13.19
CA ALA A 979 -3.15 -7.40 13.49
C ALA A 979 -3.75 -8.82 13.45
N SER A 980 -4.97 -8.99 13.99
CA SER A 980 -5.70 -10.26 13.88
C SER A 980 -6.02 -10.63 12.44
N LEU A 981 -6.37 -9.65 11.59
CA LEU A 981 -6.56 -9.89 10.16
C LEU A 981 -5.27 -10.33 9.47
N TRP A 982 -4.12 -9.76 9.84
CA TRP A 982 -2.81 -10.23 9.37
C TRP A 982 -2.52 -11.68 9.79
N ARG A 983 -2.80 -12.06 11.05
CA ARG A 983 -2.66 -13.46 11.51
C ARG A 983 -3.49 -14.42 10.64
N ILE A 984 -4.76 -14.08 10.41
CA ILE A 984 -5.65 -14.85 9.54
C ILE A 984 -5.09 -14.91 8.11
N ARG A 985 -4.53 -13.82 7.60
CA ARG A 985 -3.94 -13.75 6.25
C ARG A 985 -2.69 -14.61 6.11
N PHE A 986 -1.82 -14.66 7.12
CA PHE A 986 -0.63 -15.52 7.14
C PHE A 986 -0.97 -17.00 7.38
N GLY A 987 -2.11 -17.31 7.98
CA GLY A 987 -2.55 -18.71 8.22
C GLY A 987 -2.19 -19.25 9.57
N GLU A 988 -1.91 -18.35 10.50
CA GLU A 988 -1.89 -18.73 11.89
C GLU A 988 -3.30 -19.14 12.31
N GLN A 989 -3.43 -20.41 12.71
CA GLN A 989 -4.56 -20.87 13.47
C GLN A 989 -4.47 -20.24 14.87
N ASP A 990 -5.62 -19.84 15.43
CA ASP A 990 -5.65 -19.48 16.84
C ASP A 990 -5.33 -20.76 17.63
N ALA A 991 -4.19 -20.75 18.31
CA ALA A 991 -3.71 -21.85 19.13
C ALA A 991 -4.59 -22.04 20.37
#